data_AF-A0A5A9P2D8-F1
#
_entry.id   AF-A0A5A9P2D8-F1
#
_cell.length_a   1.000
_cell.length_b   1.000
_cell.length_c   1.000
_cell.angle_alpha   90.00
_cell.angle_beta   90.00
_cell.angle_gamma   90.00
#
_symmetry.space_group_name_H-M   'P 1'
#
loop_
_entity.id
_entity.type
_entity.pdbx_description
1 polymer ?
#
loop_
_entity_poly.entity_id
_entity_poly.type
_entity_poly.pdbx_seq_one_letter_code
_entity_poly.pdbx_strand_id
1 'polypeptide(L)'
;MDAVGVNVIETATLGRPFQLGMLYDCRKDALVPGITLWGEEQLQQSIRSHAKMNTNFNVIASDSIEEKSNSLNIDGSLKLSLLSGLINVSGAAKYLSDTKKSFKQQRLTLHYHSTTKFEELTMNHLASGNIAHYEAFDNDAATHVVTAVLYGANACFVFDREVSSDEDKTTIEGEVKATFDKLKGISLGAEIDLNMNDNQKTAVQKFSCTFYGDFQLPSNPTSFEDALKIFADLPKLLGEKKELSVPLRVWLYPLDKLHTSVAKVQKDISTGLIKAVESVFESLSTTEMKCGDLQKEPTALAFAAFYGQIMQMRENCCSYKFSLMKKLGSLLPEIRGDQKKETELNDLLRDHIESPFRHQDLEQWVKEKEKESGIIKTLIRQLNVYGAKVEVNLDEILMDLEVEHLVSYTFTSFEGPDVLLSTQKDYLSPKGPKKESAPSAKWMTGLSSDAKMNIRTNKTIFKNLINSKQRKPAKFIVASKEKKNIPGSCILLYENGSDEDIVFTPPLKPASPVIEQIKCHSLVLQVPKTCQATEDLRLMYKIKEDKDWKSLHVQQSKDTVTLTDLSPDTQYDVKYTAIGKLNYTIDSDVIHITVIDKKLLSATESVLESLTLNEKRCSELMDDSRSKIFSAFNRKIQDMMKHCQTYRQDFITRIQSLINSIQACEKGICDLKDLLQAHEESNFKAISLTEWITIKEKELNVVTGILQQLQDSGAEDRNNLDEILSDINVENVLCYTFTSLEKPDELLSDLENDLKHQMIRRDFEKMPNAVSRTWLQGTVRKKMREHLQIFKDIMTSHGSRSTKFLVSSKDHRIHPGSCILLYENGSHEALCFTPPSKPVCPIIIQVRGHSVVFKMPSSCPVTVELKLLYKMKEEREWKSQHVHKSQETVTLEDLSPDTQYEVKYTAVGKLNYTTDSDAIIVEEV
;
A
#
# COMPACT_ATOMS: atom_id res chain seq x y z
N MET A 1 32.20 56.63 50.83
CA MET A 1 32.96 56.56 52.09
C MET A 1 31.97 56.14 53.15
N ASP A 2 31.80 54.84 53.33
CA ASP A 2 31.06 54.29 54.46
C ASP A 2 32.02 54.25 55.66
N ALA A 3 31.58 54.75 56.80
CA ALA A 3 32.35 54.71 58.02
C ALA A 3 32.78 53.27 58.30
N VAL A 4 34.08 53.07 58.53
CA VAL A 4 34.68 51.80 59.00
C VAL A 4 34.19 51.56 60.42
N GLY A 5 32.93 51.14 60.53
CA GLY A 5 32.26 50.73 61.74
C GLY A 5 32.82 49.39 62.21
N VAL A 6 32.73 49.16 63.52
CA VAL A 6 33.26 47.96 64.20
C VAL A 6 32.49 46.72 63.71
N ASN A 7 33.00 46.03 62.68
CA ASN A 7 32.28 44.92 62.05
C ASN A 7 32.37 43.63 62.89
N VAL A 8 31.52 43.53 63.91
CA VAL A 8 31.21 42.27 64.58
C VAL A 8 30.56 41.33 63.56
N ILE A 9 31.04 40.10 63.44
CA ILE A 9 30.49 39.10 62.53
C ILE A 9 29.51 38.22 63.29
N GLU A 10 28.30 38.05 62.75
CA GLU A 10 27.32 37.09 63.26
C GLU A 10 27.36 35.82 62.40
N THR A 11 27.52 34.63 63.01
CA THR A 11 27.65 33.38 62.24
C THR A 11 26.99 32.17 62.94
N ALA A 12 26.52 31.23 62.13
CA ALA A 12 25.88 29.99 62.61
C ALA A 12 26.94 28.98 63.11
N THR A 13 26.63 28.30 64.22
CA THR A 13 27.56 27.38 64.88
C THR A 13 27.62 26.01 64.21
N LEU A 14 26.51 25.57 63.61
CA LEU A 14 26.38 24.30 62.86
C LEU A 14 26.79 23.05 63.67
N GLY A 15 26.46 23.06 64.96
CA GLY A 15 26.80 21.98 65.89
C GLY A 15 28.26 21.97 66.34
N ARG A 16 29.05 23.00 66.02
CA ARG A 16 30.41 23.17 66.54
C ARG A 16 30.35 23.67 68.00
N PRO A 17 31.28 23.25 68.87
CA PRO A 17 31.22 23.53 70.31
C PRO A 17 31.75 24.93 70.63
N PHE A 18 31.01 25.98 70.25
CA PHE A 18 31.36 27.37 70.57
C PHE A 18 31.17 27.68 72.06
N GLN A 19 32.07 28.48 72.62
CA GLN A 19 31.97 29.03 73.97
C GLN A 19 32.43 30.49 73.96
N LEU A 20 31.98 31.28 74.94
CA LEU A 20 32.45 32.66 75.13
C LEU A 20 33.97 32.67 75.35
N GLY A 21 34.65 33.66 74.79
CA GLY A 21 36.10 33.81 74.91
C GLY A 21 36.94 32.89 74.02
N MET A 22 36.33 31.94 73.31
CA MET A 22 37.04 31.14 72.31
C MET A 22 37.52 32.00 71.15
N LEU A 23 38.71 31.66 70.65
CA LEU A 23 39.28 32.25 69.46
C LEU A 23 38.77 31.56 68.19
N TYR A 24 38.62 32.34 67.12
CA TYR A 24 38.10 31.89 65.83
C TYR A 24 38.90 32.50 64.66
N ASP A 25 39.23 31.68 63.68
CA ASP A 25 39.83 32.13 62.42
C ASP A 25 38.76 32.16 61.31
N CYS A 26 38.18 33.34 61.08
CA CYS A 26 37.22 33.59 60.00
C CYS A 26 37.78 33.34 58.58
N ARG A 27 39.11 33.27 58.40
CA ARG A 27 39.68 32.91 57.08
C ARG A 27 39.40 31.45 56.75
N LYS A 28 39.58 30.57 57.75
CA LYS A 28 39.42 29.11 57.64
C LYS A 28 38.07 28.59 58.13
N ASP A 29 37.26 29.45 58.76
CA ASP A 29 36.06 29.08 59.52
C ASP A 29 36.32 28.02 60.60
N ALA A 30 37.44 28.18 61.30
CA ALA A 30 37.94 27.23 62.29
C ALA A 30 37.95 27.81 63.71
N LEU A 31 37.48 27.00 64.67
CA LEU A 31 37.66 27.25 66.10
C LEU A 31 39.10 26.95 66.49
N VAL A 32 39.65 27.76 67.41
CA VAL A 32 40.96 27.51 68.03
C VAL A 32 40.70 27.03 69.47
N PRO A 33 40.67 25.70 69.71
CA PRO A 33 40.33 25.16 71.02
C PRO A 33 41.47 25.37 72.02
N GLY A 34 41.12 25.55 73.30
CA GLY A 34 42.08 25.56 74.41
C GLY A 34 42.87 26.85 74.60
N ILE A 35 42.61 27.89 73.80
CA ILE A 35 43.24 29.21 73.93
C ILE A 35 42.15 30.27 74.13
N THR A 36 42.27 31.07 75.19
CA THR A 36 41.36 32.17 75.53
C THR A 36 42.15 33.45 75.77
N LEU A 37 41.55 34.62 75.49
CA LEU A 37 42.19 35.92 75.79
C LEU A 37 42.20 36.25 77.28
N TRP A 38 41.19 35.75 78.00
CA TRP A 38 40.94 36.02 79.41
C TRP A 38 41.13 34.75 80.24
N GLY A 39 41.56 34.92 81.48
CA GLY A 39 41.57 33.83 82.46
C GLY A 39 40.14 33.41 82.81
N GLU A 40 39.97 32.15 83.25
CA GLU A 40 38.66 31.56 83.51
C GLU A 40 37.82 32.35 84.53
N GLU A 41 38.40 32.76 85.66
CA GLU A 41 37.69 33.53 86.68
C GLU A 41 37.22 34.89 86.16
N GLN A 42 38.07 35.59 85.40
CA GLN A 42 37.73 36.88 84.79
C GLN A 42 36.61 36.71 83.76
N LEU A 43 36.70 35.68 82.93
CA LEU A 43 35.68 35.39 81.93
C LEU A 43 34.32 35.13 82.59
N GLN A 44 34.25 34.29 83.62
CA GLN A 44 33.00 33.94 84.30
C GLN A 44 32.32 35.13 84.98
N GLN A 45 33.08 36.01 85.61
CA GLN A 45 32.53 37.24 86.24
C GLN A 45 31.95 38.23 85.23
N SER A 46 32.29 38.08 83.94
CA SER A 46 31.96 39.01 82.87
C SER A 46 30.70 38.67 82.09
N ILE A 47 30.14 37.47 82.30
CA ILE A 47 29.05 36.92 81.51
C ILE A 47 27.73 37.53 81.98
N ARG A 48 27.00 38.15 81.05
CA ARG A 48 25.58 38.47 81.22
C ARG A 48 24.76 37.46 80.46
N SER A 49 23.82 36.83 81.17
CA SER A 49 22.87 35.89 80.57
C SER A 49 21.47 36.49 80.65
N HIS A 50 20.72 36.45 79.56
CA HIS A 50 19.31 36.81 79.53
C HIS A 50 18.48 35.77 78.77
N ALA A 51 17.26 35.54 79.23
CA ALA A 51 16.34 34.63 78.58
C ALA A 51 15.93 35.18 77.20
N LYS A 52 16.01 34.33 76.17
CA LYS A 52 15.61 34.66 74.80
C LYS A 52 14.83 33.49 74.23
N MET A 53 13.65 33.28 74.79
CA MET A 53 12.79 32.15 74.47
C MET A 53 11.96 32.45 73.23
N ASN A 54 12.20 31.69 72.16
CA ASN A 54 11.38 31.70 70.95
C ASN A 54 11.34 30.29 70.40
N THR A 55 10.19 29.84 69.90
CA THR A 55 10.08 28.52 69.26
C THR A 55 9.23 28.68 68.01
N ASN A 56 9.76 28.24 66.88
CA ASN A 56 9.07 28.22 65.61
C ASN A 56 9.36 26.90 64.88
N PHE A 57 8.50 26.58 63.93
CA PHE A 57 8.75 25.47 63.02
C PHE A 57 8.23 25.82 61.64
N ASN A 58 8.91 25.27 60.62
CA ASN A 58 8.60 25.49 59.22
C ASN A 58 8.61 24.15 58.47
N VAL A 59 7.83 24.11 57.39
CA VAL A 59 7.75 22.93 56.51
C VAL A 59 8.37 23.33 55.18
N ILE A 60 9.38 22.58 54.76
CA ILE A 60 10.19 22.87 53.59
C ILE A 60 9.99 21.75 52.57
N ALA A 61 9.59 22.10 51.35
CA ALA A 61 9.37 21.14 50.26
C ALA A 61 10.53 21.08 49.23
N SER A 62 11.53 21.96 49.38
CA SER A 62 12.74 21.97 48.55
C SER A 62 13.92 21.34 49.30
N ASP A 63 14.85 20.75 48.55
CA ASP A 63 16.10 20.16 49.07
C ASP A 63 17.35 20.88 48.56
N SER A 64 17.18 22.03 47.88
CA SER A 64 18.28 22.81 47.30
C SER A 64 19.24 23.31 48.37
N ILE A 65 20.50 23.54 47.97
CA ILE A 65 21.52 24.13 48.86
C ILE A 65 21.03 25.46 49.43
N GLU A 66 20.37 26.29 48.62
CA GLU A 66 19.85 27.60 49.03
C GLU A 66 18.82 27.47 50.15
N GLU A 67 17.79 26.64 49.96
CA GLU A 67 16.70 26.50 50.93
C GLU A 67 17.19 25.89 52.24
N LYS A 68 18.08 24.89 52.17
CA LYS A 68 18.69 24.31 53.35
C LYS A 68 19.54 25.31 54.12
N SER A 69 20.35 26.09 53.39
CA SER A 69 21.18 27.15 54.00
C SER A 69 20.31 28.17 54.72
N ASN A 70 19.26 28.65 54.04
CA ASN A 70 18.32 29.62 54.61
C ASN A 70 17.61 29.07 55.86
N SER A 71 17.20 27.80 55.85
CA SER A 71 16.52 27.16 56.98
C SER A 71 17.35 27.14 58.27
N LEU A 72 18.68 27.06 58.15
CA LEU A 72 19.63 27.08 59.26
C LEU A 72 20.34 28.43 59.42
N ASN A 73 19.82 29.50 58.79
CA ASN A 73 20.37 30.86 58.82
C ASN A 73 21.86 30.92 58.42
N ILE A 74 22.21 30.19 57.36
CA ILE A 74 23.55 30.18 56.74
C ILE A 74 23.53 31.12 55.54
N ASP A 75 24.30 32.19 55.60
CA ASP A 75 24.43 33.16 54.52
C ASP A 75 25.89 33.46 54.16
N GLY A 76 26.07 34.21 53.08
CA GLY A 76 27.35 34.79 52.69
C GLY A 76 28.51 33.80 52.57
N SER A 77 29.63 34.17 53.18
CA SER A 77 30.89 33.44 53.14
C SER A 77 30.83 32.08 53.85
N LEU A 78 29.98 31.91 54.86
CA LEU A 78 29.81 30.64 55.58
C LEU A 78 29.29 29.53 54.67
N LYS A 79 28.40 29.87 53.71
CA LYS A 79 27.89 28.92 52.71
C LYS A 79 29.04 28.33 51.88
N LEU A 80 30.00 29.14 51.45
CA LEU A 80 31.16 28.66 50.70
C LEU A 80 32.06 27.75 51.53
N SER A 81 32.21 28.04 52.83
CA SER A 81 32.97 27.20 53.76
C SER A 81 32.33 25.83 53.98
N LEU A 82 31.00 25.77 53.97
CA LEU A 82 30.27 24.51 53.97
C LEU A 82 30.48 23.73 52.66
N LEU A 83 30.29 24.38 51.50
CA LEU A 83 30.43 23.74 50.18
C LEU A 83 31.88 23.29 49.87
N SER A 84 32.86 23.95 50.46
CA SER A 84 34.28 23.60 50.35
C SER A 84 34.76 22.54 51.34
N GLY A 85 33.90 22.13 52.29
CA GLY A 85 34.25 21.18 53.33
C GLY A 85 35.24 21.72 54.38
N LEU A 86 35.35 23.05 54.54
CA LEU A 86 36.12 23.67 55.62
C LEU A 86 35.46 23.49 56.99
N ILE A 87 34.13 23.33 57.00
CA ILE A 87 33.34 23.18 58.23
C ILE A 87 32.86 21.74 58.36
N ASN A 88 33.18 21.12 59.49
CA ASN A 88 32.56 19.86 59.90
C ASN A 88 31.30 20.15 60.72
N VAL A 89 30.16 19.66 60.23
CA VAL A 89 28.85 19.91 60.85
C VAL A 89 28.44 18.78 61.80
N SER A 90 27.68 19.12 62.84
CA SER A 90 27.18 18.14 63.82
C SER A 90 25.72 18.43 64.19
N GLY A 91 25.09 17.53 64.97
CA GLY A 91 23.70 17.68 65.40
C GLY A 91 22.71 17.85 64.24
N ALA A 92 21.82 18.83 64.36
CA ALA A 92 20.84 19.17 63.33
C ALA A 92 21.47 19.57 62.00
N ALA A 93 22.64 20.20 62.02
CA ALA A 93 23.31 20.70 60.81
C ALA A 93 23.80 19.58 59.88
N LYS A 94 23.85 18.32 60.33
CA LYS A 94 24.07 17.16 59.45
C LYS A 94 23.03 17.05 58.32
N TYR A 95 21.84 17.61 58.52
CA TYR A 95 20.82 17.78 57.48
C TYR A 95 21.37 18.40 56.18
N LEU A 96 22.34 19.33 56.27
CA LEU A 96 22.96 19.99 55.10
C LEU A 96 23.65 19.01 54.16
N SER A 97 24.16 17.90 54.69
CA SER A 97 24.85 16.85 53.92
C SER A 97 23.91 15.76 53.39
N ASP A 98 22.68 15.67 53.92
CA ASP A 98 21.68 14.73 53.43
C ASP A 98 20.95 15.33 52.23
N THR A 99 21.28 14.86 51.03
CA THR A 99 20.61 15.28 49.79
C THR A 99 19.69 14.19 49.25
N LYS A 100 18.66 14.59 48.50
CA LYS A 100 17.83 13.64 47.72
C LYS A 100 18.72 12.72 46.89
N LYS A 101 18.32 11.47 46.80
CA LYS A 101 19.05 10.43 46.05
C LYS A 101 18.41 10.13 44.69
N SER A 102 17.23 10.69 44.43
CA SER A 102 16.41 10.43 43.23
C SER A 102 15.49 11.61 42.93
N PHE A 103 15.23 11.92 41.65
CA PHE A 103 14.21 12.87 41.21
C PHE A 103 12.78 12.34 41.39
N LYS A 104 12.64 11.00 41.44
CA LYS A 104 11.39 10.30 41.76
C LYS A 104 11.08 10.34 43.26
N GLN A 105 12.00 10.84 44.09
CA GLN A 105 11.79 11.03 45.52
C GLN A 105 11.05 12.35 45.79
N GLN A 106 9.95 12.25 46.54
CA GLN A 106 9.36 13.38 47.23
C GLN A 106 10.01 13.49 48.61
N ARG A 107 10.37 14.73 48.99
CA ARG A 107 10.96 15.04 50.29
C ARG A 107 10.23 16.23 50.88
N LEU A 108 9.88 16.14 52.15
CA LEU A 108 9.48 17.28 52.97
C LEU A 108 10.31 17.29 54.24
N THR A 109 10.73 18.47 54.69
CA THR A 109 11.46 18.64 55.94
C THR A 109 10.62 19.46 56.90
N LEU A 110 10.30 18.90 58.06
CA LEU A 110 9.79 19.68 59.19
C LEU A 110 11.00 20.17 60.00
N HIS A 111 11.26 21.47 59.94
CA HIS A 111 12.33 22.12 60.68
C HIS A 111 11.75 22.78 61.93
N TYR A 112 12.22 22.35 63.10
CA TYR A 112 11.98 22.94 64.41
C TYR A 112 13.18 23.78 64.81
N HIS A 113 12.95 25.01 65.26
CA HIS A 113 13.97 25.91 65.78
C HIS A 113 13.50 26.55 67.08
N SER A 114 14.33 26.44 68.12
CA SER A 114 14.02 26.99 69.43
C SER A 114 15.25 27.67 70.03
N THR A 115 15.08 28.91 70.46
CA THR A 115 16.09 29.68 71.22
C THR A 115 15.72 29.69 72.69
N THR A 116 16.72 29.71 73.56
CA THR A 116 16.53 29.58 75.02
C THR A 116 17.11 30.76 75.78
N LYS A 117 18.41 31.00 75.65
CA LYS A 117 19.15 32.06 76.34
C LYS A 117 20.18 32.70 75.42
N PHE A 118 20.54 33.93 75.72
CA PHE A 118 21.63 34.65 75.10
C PHE A 118 22.64 35.04 76.17
N GLU A 119 23.91 34.73 75.92
CA GLU A 119 25.02 35.05 76.81
C GLU A 119 26.00 35.97 76.10
N GLU A 120 26.44 37.03 76.77
CA GLU A 120 27.39 38.01 76.22
C GLU A 120 28.42 38.45 77.26
N LEU A 121 29.59 38.88 76.76
CA LEU A 121 30.63 39.50 77.58
C LEU A 121 30.36 40.99 77.78
N THR A 122 30.53 41.46 79.00
CA THR A 122 30.49 42.89 79.31
C THR A 122 31.70 43.63 78.73
N MET A 123 31.46 44.83 78.16
CA MET A 123 32.48 45.65 77.48
C MET A 123 33.69 46.02 78.35
N ASN A 124 33.58 45.95 79.68
CA ASN A 124 34.66 46.26 80.62
C ASN A 124 35.91 45.39 80.40
N HIS A 125 35.78 44.21 79.78
CA HIS A 125 36.86 43.24 79.61
C HIS A 125 37.59 43.34 78.25
N LEU A 126 37.05 44.13 77.31
CA LEU A 126 37.71 44.42 76.02
C LEU A 126 38.72 45.57 76.12
N ALA A 127 38.83 46.23 77.28
CA ALA A 127 39.88 47.22 77.53
C ALA A 127 41.26 46.54 77.62
N SER A 128 42.27 47.13 76.99
CA SER A 128 43.62 46.55 76.89
C SER A 128 44.21 46.12 78.24
N GLY A 129 43.94 46.84 79.34
CA GLY A 129 44.44 46.46 80.67
C GLY A 129 43.92 45.15 81.26
N ASN A 130 42.91 44.51 80.66
CA ASN A 130 42.19 43.36 81.21
C ASN A 130 42.42 42.05 80.44
N ILE A 131 43.34 42.01 79.47
CA ILE A 131 43.68 40.82 78.69
C ILE A 131 44.79 40.04 79.41
N ALA A 132 44.54 38.77 79.74
CA ALA A 132 45.46 37.94 80.51
C ALA A 132 46.52 37.24 79.63
N HIS A 133 46.14 36.85 78.41
CA HIS A 133 46.98 36.02 77.53
C HIS A 133 47.29 36.73 76.21
N TYR A 134 48.19 37.73 76.26
CA TYR A 134 48.63 38.46 75.06
C TYR A 134 49.34 37.59 74.02
N GLU A 135 49.98 36.50 74.46
CA GLU A 135 50.61 35.49 73.59
C GLU A 135 49.62 34.87 72.58
N ALA A 136 48.31 34.91 72.88
CA ALA A 136 47.27 34.44 71.97
C ALA A 136 47.10 35.33 70.71
N PHE A 137 47.68 36.52 70.70
CA PHE A 137 47.79 37.39 69.53
C PHE A 137 48.98 37.05 68.64
N ASP A 138 49.95 36.32 69.17
CA ASP A 138 51.14 35.89 68.45
C ASP A 138 50.81 34.65 67.60
N ASN A 139 51.46 34.50 66.44
CA ASN A 139 51.36 33.36 65.50
C ASN A 139 50.19 33.35 64.48
N ASP A 140 49.49 34.46 64.25
CA ASP A 140 48.48 34.57 63.17
C ASP A 140 47.37 33.47 63.24
N ALA A 141 47.10 32.95 64.45
CA ALA A 141 46.30 31.74 64.65
C ALA A 141 44.78 32.00 64.63
N ALA A 142 44.35 33.22 64.99
CA ALA A 142 42.95 33.61 65.05
C ALA A 142 42.77 35.06 64.59
N THR A 143 41.57 35.38 64.11
CA THR A 143 41.20 36.74 63.66
C THR A 143 40.14 37.38 64.55
N HIS A 144 39.32 36.56 65.23
CA HIS A 144 38.20 37.00 66.06
C HIS A 144 38.14 36.25 67.39
N VAL A 145 37.43 36.81 68.37
CA VAL A 145 37.04 36.17 69.62
C VAL A 145 35.51 36.15 69.75
N VAL A 146 34.96 35.08 70.33
CA VAL A 146 33.53 34.95 70.60
C VAL A 146 33.14 35.84 71.78
N THR A 147 32.28 36.83 71.56
CA THR A 147 31.81 37.77 72.60
C THR A 147 30.35 37.61 72.97
N ALA A 148 29.55 36.97 72.12
CA ALA A 148 28.19 36.55 72.48
C ALA A 148 27.81 35.22 71.83
N VAL A 149 26.91 34.49 72.50
CA VAL A 149 26.38 33.19 72.06
C VAL A 149 24.87 33.16 72.31
N LEU A 150 24.13 32.80 71.27
CA LEU A 150 22.71 32.45 71.35
C LEU A 150 22.58 30.93 71.45
N TYR A 151 21.98 30.46 72.54
CA TYR A 151 21.74 29.03 72.77
C TYR A 151 20.32 28.62 72.42
N GLY A 152 20.17 27.35 72.06
CA GLY A 152 18.90 26.76 71.66
C GLY A 152 19.08 25.33 71.16
N ALA A 153 18.17 24.89 70.30
CA ALA A 153 18.30 23.63 69.58
C ALA A 153 17.50 23.67 68.27
N ASN A 154 18.02 23.00 67.25
CA ASN A 154 17.32 22.72 66.01
C ASN A 154 16.97 21.22 65.92
N ALA A 155 15.94 20.91 65.15
CA ALA A 155 15.65 19.56 64.69
C ALA A 155 15.06 19.59 63.28
N CYS A 156 15.54 18.70 62.41
CA CYS A 156 15.06 18.48 61.06
C CYS A 156 14.52 17.05 60.97
N PHE A 157 13.22 16.92 60.75
CA PHE A 157 12.59 15.65 60.41
C PHE A 157 12.45 15.59 58.89
N VAL A 158 13.30 14.79 58.25
CA VAL A 158 13.33 14.62 56.81
C VAL A 158 12.43 13.45 56.43
N PHE A 159 11.31 13.76 55.78
CA PHE A 159 10.35 12.78 55.31
C PHE A 159 10.61 12.47 53.84
N ASP A 160 10.96 11.22 53.56
CA ASP A 160 11.26 10.74 52.21
C ASP A 160 10.30 9.65 51.75
N ARG A 161 9.84 9.77 50.50
CA ARG A 161 9.01 8.79 49.82
C ARG A 161 9.39 8.71 48.34
N GLU A 162 9.52 7.49 47.82
CA GLU A 162 9.63 7.27 46.37
C GLU A 162 8.23 7.32 45.74
N VAL A 163 8.09 8.08 44.66
CA VAL A 163 6.83 8.28 43.92
C VAL A 163 6.87 7.41 42.66
N SER A 164 5.85 6.57 42.48
CA SER A 164 5.73 5.73 41.29
C SER A 164 5.25 6.55 40.08
N SER A 165 5.41 6.00 38.87
CA SER A 165 5.06 6.72 37.63
C SER A 165 3.56 6.98 37.43
N ASP A 166 2.70 6.26 38.15
CA ASP A 166 1.24 6.38 38.15
C ASP A 166 0.71 7.36 39.20
N GLU A 167 1.58 7.83 40.11
CA GLU A 167 1.23 8.78 41.15
C GLU A 167 1.61 10.22 40.75
N ASP A 168 0.77 11.19 41.08
CA ASP A 168 1.05 12.60 40.82
C ASP A 168 1.83 13.24 41.98
N LYS A 169 3.05 13.69 41.70
CA LYS A 169 3.97 14.28 42.68
C LYS A 169 3.37 15.54 43.33
N THR A 170 2.66 16.37 42.56
CA THR A 170 2.09 17.63 43.07
C THR A 170 0.92 17.41 44.01
N THR A 171 0.12 16.38 43.74
CA THR A 171 -1.00 15.95 44.59
C THR A 171 -0.48 15.39 45.91
N ILE A 172 0.53 14.51 45.86
CA ILE A 172 1.18 13.98 47.07
C ILE A 172 1.78 15.12 47.91
N GLU A 173 2.52 16.02 47.27
CA GLU A 173 3.09 17.18 47.96
C GLU A 173 2.00 18.05 48.61
N GLY A 174 0.90 18.31 47.89
CA GLY A 174 -0.24 19.09 48.37
C GLY A 174 -0.91 18.47 49.59
N GLU A 175 -1.20 17.17 49.58
CA GLU A 175 -1.86 16.48 50.69
C GLU A 175 -0.97 16.42 51.95
N VAL A 176 0.32 16.18 51.76
CA VAL A 176 1.27 16.11 52.88
C VAL A 176 1.51 17.51 53.45
N LYS A 177 1.66 18.53 52.60
CA LYS A 177 1.79 19.92 53.05
C LYS A 177 0.55 20.39 53.81
N ALA A 178 -0.65 20.08 53.32
CA ALA A 178 -1.90 20.37 54.02
C ALA A 178 -1.98 19.68 55.39
N THR A 179 -1.36 18.50 55.52
CA THR A 179 -1.27 17.77 56.79
C THR A 179 -0.34 18.48 57.78
N PHE A 180 0.84 18.92 57.34
CA PHE A 180 1.74 19.68 58.20
C PHE A 180 1.22 21.10 58.50
N ASP A 181 0.46 21.72 57.60
CA ASP A 181 -0.19 23.01 57.87
C ASP A 181 -1.18 22.91 59.04
N LYS A 182 -1.78 21.74 59.29
CA LYS A 182 -2.63 21.52 60.48
C LYS A 182 -1.85 21.51 61.80
N LEU A 183 -0.52 21.31 61.77
CA LEU A 183 0.32 21.51 62.95
C LEU A 183 0.41 23.00 63.32
N LYS A 184 0.26 23.91 62.34
CA LYS A 184 0.28 25.35 62.58
C LYS A 184 -0.96 25.74 63.38
N GLY A 185 -0.77 26.02 64.67
CA GLY A 185 -1.84 26.35 65.61
C GLY A 185 -2.03 25.34 66.74
N ILE A 186 -1.34 24.19 66.70
CA ILE A 186 -1.31 23.24 67.81
C ILE A 186 -0.28 23.70 68.84
N SER A 187 -0.65 23.69 70.12
CA SER A 187 0.27 24.02 71.21
C SER A 187 1.25 22.88 71.45
N LEU A 188 2.55 23.17 71.39
CA LEU A 188 3.61 22.20 71.63
C LEU A 188 3.57 21.71 73.09
N GLY A 189 3.73 20.39 73.31
CA GLY A 189 3.67 19.75 74.63
C GLY A 189 2.35 19.03 74.95
N ALA A 190 1.32 19.19 74.13
CA ALA A 190 0.07 18.42 74.17
C ALA A 190 0.12 17.20 73.23
N GLU A 191 -0.78 16.23 73.42
CA GLU A 191 -0.98 15.13 72.47
C GLU A 191 -1.44 15.70 71.12
N ILE A 192 -0.71 15.37 70.05
CA ILE A 192 -0.98 15.88 68.70
C ILE A 192 -1.95 14.90 68.01
N ASP A 193 -3.23 15.27 67.97
CA ASP A 193 -4.23 14.60 67.14
C ASP A 193 -4.57 15.46 65.91
N LEU A 194 -4.20 14.96 64.72
CA LEU A 194 -4.46 15.63 63.45
C LEU A 194 -5.70 15.01 62.79
N ASN A 195 -6.75 15.81 62.62
CA ASN A 195 -7.92 15.39 61.84
C ASN A 195 -7.57 15.27 60.35
N MET A 196 -7.13 14.10 59.91
CA MET A 196 -6.75 13.78 58.53
C MET A 196 -7.89 13.07 57.79
N ASN A 197 -8.06 13.39 56.51
CA ASN A 197 -8.90 12.56 55.63
C ASN A 197 -8.14 11.29 55.19
N ASP A 198 -8.84 10.35 54.54
CA ASP A 198 -8.25 9.07 54.12
C ASP A 198 -7.09 9.23 53.13
N ASN A 199 -7.16 10.22 52.23
CA ASN A 199 -6.10 10.51 51.26
C ASN A 199 -4.83 11.01 51.97
N GLN A 200 -4.96 11.92 52.93
CA GLN A 200 -3.87 12.47 53.74
C GLN A 200 -3.21 11.38 54.57
N LYS A 201 -4.01 10.55 55.24
CA LYS A 201 -3.52 9.42 56.02
C LYS A 201 -2.73 8.45 55.16
N THR A 202 -3.27 8.08 54.00
CA THR A 202 -2.58 7.21 53.04
C THR A 202 -1.30 7.85 52.50
N ALA A 203 -1.30 9.17 52.28
CA ALA A 203 -0.15 9.89 51.76
C ALA A 203 1.03 9.89 52.76
N VAL A 204 0.79 10.21 54.03
CA VAL A 204 1.83 10.32 55.07
C VAL A 204 2.37 8.96 55.53
N GLN A 205 1.55 7.90 55.53
CA GLN A 205 1.98 6.55 55.92
C GLN A 205 3.06 5.94 55.01
N LYS A 206 3.16 6.41 53.77
CA LYS A 206 4.18 5.97 52.81
C LYS A 206 5.52 6.72 52.96
N PHE A 207 5.61 7.72 53.85
CA PHE A 207 6.87 8.41 54.12
C PHE A 207 7.67 7.71 55.20
N SER A 208 8.97 7.57 54.94
CA SER A 208 9.97 7.29 55.96
C SER A 208 10.46 8.58 56.58
N CYS A 209 10.86 8.56 57.86
CA CYS A 209 11.45 9.71 58.55
C CYS A 209 12.92 9.45 58.85
N THR A 210 13.77 10.44 58.59
CA THR A 210 15.15 10.52 59.07
C THR A 210 15.31 11.77 59.94
N PHE A 211 15.85 11.61 61.14
CA PHE A 211 15.99 12.70 62.10
C PHE A 211 17.43 13.22 62.21
N TYR A 212 17.56 14.55 62.15
CA TYR A 212 18.78 15.26 62.48
C TYR A 212 18.44 16.33 63.51
N GLY A 213 18.96 16.24 64.72
CA GLY A 213 18.65 17.22 65.76
C GLY A 213 19.74 17.37 66.80
N ASP A 214 19.64 18.45 67.57
CA ASP A 214 20.53 18.75 68.69
C ASP A 214 20.04 18.12 70.01
N PHE A 215 19.20 17.08 69.91
CA PHE A 215 18.54 16.43 71.02
C PHE A 215 19.07 15.02 71.21
N GLN A 216 19.23 14.60 72.47
CA GLN A 216 19.50 13.21 72.79
C GLN A 216 18.19 12.44 72.88
N LEU A 217 17.95 11.57 71.90
CA LEU A 217 16.76 10.73 71.83
C LEU A 217 17.09 9.29 72.23
N PRO A 218 16.16 8.55 72.89
CA PRO A 218 16.32 7.12 73.13
C PRO A 218 16.36 6.31 71.83
N SER A 219 15.54 6.72 70.85
CA SER A 219 15.46 6.15 69.52
C SER A 219 15.04 7.23 68.52
N ASN A 220 15.62 7.22 67.32
CA ASN A 220 15.25 8.14 66.25
C ASN A 220 13.89 7.74 65.64
N PRO A 221 13.05 8.72 65.23
CA PRO A 221 11.79 8.43 64.55
C PRO A 221 12.06 7.82 63.17
N THR A 222 11.21 6.87 62.78
CA THR A 222 11.29 6.24 61.45
C THR A 222 10.01 6.38 60.64
N SER A 223 8.88 6.73 61.27
CA SER A 223 7.60 7.02 60.62
C SER A 223 7.12 8.45 60.89
N PHE A 224 6.03 8.82 60.21
CA PHE A 224 5.33 10.08 60.45
C PHE A 224 4.77 10.18 61.88
N GLU A 225 4.17 9.12 62.40
CA GLU A 225 3.59 9.08 63.75
C GLU A 225 4.66 9.17 64.84
N ASP A 226 5.79 8.48 64.67
CA ASP A 226 6.93 8.59 65.59
C ASP A 226 7.47 10.03 65.63
N ALA A 227 7.58 10.65 64.46
CA ALA A 227 8.05 12.02 64.35
C ALA A 227 7.13 13.01 65.08
N LEU A 228 5.80 12.86 64.99
CA LEU A 228 4.86 13.73 65.71
C LEU A 228 4.95 13.58 67.23
N LYS A 229 5.13 12.35 67.74
CA LYS A 229 5.32 12.11 69.19
C LYS A 229 6.57 12.83 69.68
N ILE A 230 7.69 12.67 68.97
CA ILE A 230 8.95 13.31 69.34
C ILE A 230 8.84 14.83 69.21
N PHE A 231 8.20 15.32 68.14
CA PHE A 231 7.97 16.75 67.91
C PHE A 231 7.21 17.42 69.07
N ALA A 232 6.19 16.74 69.62
CA ALA A 232 5.45 17.22 70.79
C ALA A 232 6.32 17.35 72.04
N ASP A 233 7.33 16.49 72.20
CA ASP A 233 8.20 16.42 73.37
C ASP A 233 9.49 17.26 73.25
N LEU A 234 9.85 17.75 72.05
CA LEU A 234 11.07 18.56 71.84
C LEU A 234 11.26 19.71 72.86
N PRO A 235 10.23 20.50 73.24
CA PRO A 235 10.41 21.55 74.23
C PRO A 235 10.80 21.03 75.62
N LYS A 236 10.33 19.83 75.99
CA LYS A 236 10.64 19.17 77.28
C LYS A 236 12.06 18.61 77.28
N LEU A 237 12.53 18.13 76.13
CA LEU A 237 13.86 17.53 75.96
C LEU A 237 15.03 18.53 76.10
N LEU A 238 14.75 19.84 76.18
CA LEU A 238 15.77 20.85 76.50
C LEU A 238 16.17 20.88 77.98
N GLY A 239 15.44 20.17 78.85
CA GLY A 239 15.60 20.25 80.31
C GLY A 239 14.70 21.32 80.94
N GLU A 240 14.51 21.23 82.26
CA GLU A 240 13.67 22.15 83.02
C GLU A 240 14.25 23.57 83.04
N LYS A 241 15.59 23.69 83.11
CA LYS A 241 16.32 24.96 83.07
C LYS A 241 16.92 25.25 81.69
N LYS A 242 16.55 24.47 80.66
CA LYS A 242 17.09 24.57 79.29
C LYS A 242 18.61 24.35 79.22
N GLU A 243 19.13 23.57 80.15
CA GLU A 243 20.55 23.27 80.34
C GLU A 243 21.15 22.41 79.22
N LEU A 244 20.31 21.68 78.46
CA LEU A 244 20.74 20.85 77.32
C LEU A 244 20.76 21.62 76.00
N SER A 245 20.59 22.95 76.03
CA SER A 245 20.69 23.79 74.84
C SER A 245 22.12 23.88 74.32
N VAL A 246 22.26 23.88 73.00
CA VAL A 246 23.54 24.02 72.29
C VAL A 246 23.70 25.44 71.73
N PRO A 247 24.93 25.92 71.46
CA PRO A 247 25.15 27.15 70.72
C PRO A 247 24.50 27.05 69.33
N LEU A 248 23.65 28.01 68.96
CA LEU A 248 23.05 28.12 67.62
C LEU A 248 23.73 29.20 66.77
N ARG A 249 24.05 30.34 67.38
CA ARG A 249 24.63 31.50 66.71
C ARG A 249 25.62 32.21 67.61
N VAL A 250 26.66 32.80 67.03
CA VAL A 250 27.69 33.53 67.77
C VAL A 250 28.01 34.87 67.14
N TRP A 251 28.45 35.80 67.98
CA TRP A 251 28.99 37.09 67.59
C TRP A 251 30.49 37.10 67.83
N LEU A 252 31.21 37.41 66.76
CA LEU A 252 32.66 37.37 66.69
C LEU A 252 33.18 38.80 66.65
N TYR A 253 33.93 39.19 67.68
CA TYR A 253 34.57 40.49 67.76
C TYR A 253 35.98 40.43 67.15
N PRO A 254 36.34 41.36 66.26
CA PRO A 254 37.64 41.35 65.59
C PRO A 254 38.78 41.65 66.58
N LEU A 255 39.80 40.78 66.59
CA LEU A 255 40.95 40.91 67.49
C LEU A 255 41.83 42.12 67.16
N ASP A 256 41.83 42.59 65.91
CA ASP A 256 42.63 43.74 65.48
C ASP A 256 42.19 45.08 66.08
N LYS A 257 41.01 45.11 66.72
CA LYS A 257 40.53 46.23 67.54
C LYS A 257 41.05 46.19 68.96
N LEU A 258 41.51 45.02 69.43
CA LEU A 258 42.09 44.82 70.76
C LEU A 258 43.61 44.98 70.74
N HIS A 259 44.26 44.52 69.68
CA HIS A 259 45.72 44.62 69.53
C HIS A 259 46.13 44.78 68.05
N THR A 260 47.13 45.60 67.76
CA THR A 260 47.49 45.98 66.38
C THR A 260 48.26 44.92 65.59
N SER A 261 48.91 43.96 66.26
CA SER A 261 49.74 42.92 65.63
C SER A 261 48.95 41.69 65.12
N VAL A 262 47.62 41.70 65.21
CA VAL A 262 46.79 40.50 64.98
C VAL A 262 46.39 40.32 63.51
N ALA A 263 46.23 39.06 63.11
CA ALA A 263 45.63 38.62 61.86
C ALA A 263 44.29 39.31 61.58
N LYS A 264 44.04 39.70 60.33
CA LYS A 264 42.78 40.32 59.89
C LYS A 264 42.13 39.51 58.80
N VAL A 265 40.79 39.49 58.80
CA VAL A 265 40.03 39.23 57.58
C VAL A 265 40.05 40.51 56.76
N GLN A 266 40.58 40.43 55.54
CA GLN A 266 40.82 41.61 54.72
C GLN A 266 39.85 41.71 53.54
N LYS A 267 39.27 40.59 53.10
CA LYS A 267 38.33 40.54 51.97
C LYS A 267 37.17 39.59 52.25
N ASP A 268 35.96 40.07 51.93
CA ASP A 268 34.78 39.24 51.80
C ASP A 268 34.60 38.81 50.33
N ILE A 269 33.84 37.76 50.09
CA ILE A 269 33.57 37.24 48.74
C ILE A 269 32.22 37.76 48.26
N SER A 270 32.19 38.25 47.03
CA SER A 270 30.97 38.80 46.45
C SER A 270 29.84 37.77 46.36
N THR A 271 28.61 38.21 46.66
CA THR A 271 27.40 37.38 46.59
C THR A 271 27.20 36.74 45.21
N GLY A 272 27.66 37.41 44.14
CA GLY A 272 27.61 36.88 42.78
C GLY A 272 28.43 35.60 42.62
N LEU A 273 29.66 35.57 43.15
CA LEU A 273 30.50 34.37 43.11
C LEU A 273 29.99 33.27 44.02
N ILE A 274 29.45 33.63 45.19
CA ILE A 274 28.81 32.65 46.10
C ILE A 274 27.71 31.88 45.35
N LYS A 275 26.79 32.60 44.68
CA LYS A 275 25.71 32.01 43.89
C LYS A 275 26.23 31.20 42.70
N ALA A 276 27.30 31.66 42.05
CA ALA A 276 27.89 30.93 40.92
C ALA A 276 28.48 29.57 41.36
N VAL A 277 29.23 29.54 42.47
CA VAL A 277 29.75 28.29 43.04
C VAL A 277 28.61 27.35 43.46
N GLU A 278 27.61 27.88 44.17
CA GLU A 278 26.41 27.13 44.57
C GLU A 278 25.73 26.47 43.37
N SER A 279 25.51 27.22 42.29
CA SER A 279 24.92 26.71 41.04
C SER A 279 25.73 25.56 40.42
N VAL A 280 27.07 25.65 40.45
CA VAL A 280 27.95 24.57 39.94
C VAL A 280 27.79 23.30 40.78
N PHE A 281 27.79 23.40 42.11
CA PHE A 281 27.59 22.26 42.99
C PHE A 281 26.19 21.64 42.85
N GLU A 282 25.15 22.46 42.69
CA GLU A 282 23.78 22.01 42.47
C GLU A 282 23.63 21.29 41.12
N SER A 283 24.25 21.82 40.06
CA SER A 283 24.29 21.19 38.73
C SER A 283 24.93 19.80 38.77
N LEU A 284 26.12 19.67 39.39
CA LEU A 284 26.81 18.39 39.50
C LEU A 284 25.98 17.37 40.29
N SER A 285 25.38 17.79 41.41
CA SER A 285 24.51 16.95 42.24
C SER A 285 23.25 16.50 41.50
N THR A 286 22.66 17.40 40.71
CA THR A 286 21.53 17.09 39.83
C THR A 286 21.88 16.01 38.81
N THR A 287 23.02 16.12 38.14
CA THR A 287 23.50 15.12 37.18
C THR A 287 23.73 13.77 37.85
N GLU A 288 24.39 13.74 39.02
CA GLU A 288 24.60 12.51 39.79
C GLU A 288 23.27 11.82 40.14
N MET A 289 22.27 12.59 40.57
CA MET A 289 20.94 12.09 40.96
C MET A 289 20.16 11.55 39.74
N LYS A 290 20.15 12.26 38.60
CA LYS A 290 19.52 11.76 37.37
C LYS A 290 20.19 10.50 36.84
N CYS A 291 21.52 10.43 36.91
CA CYS A 291 22.24 9.19 36.57
C CYS A 291 21.85 8.04 37.50
N GLY A 292 21.72 8.30 38.81
CA GLY A 292 21.23 7.32 39.78
C GLY A 292 19.81 6.80 39.46
N ASP A 293 18.91 7.66 38.98
CA ASP A 293 17.58 7.24 38.53
C ASP A 293 17.63 6.40 37.26
N LEU A 294 18.46 6.81 36.30
CA LEU A 294 18.60 6.12 35.03
C LEU A 294 19.22 4.72 35.20
N GLN A 295 20.13 4.54 36.17
CA GLN A 295 20.69 3.23 36.55
C GLN A 295 19.62 2.23 37.01
N LYS A 296 18.51 2.72 37.57
CA LYS A 296 17.39 1.88 38.04
C LYS A 296 16.39 1.54 36.93
N GLU A 297 16.49 2.15 35.75
CA GLU A 297 15.57 1.86 34.66
C GLU A 297 15.78 0.44 34.10
N PRO A 298 14.71 -0.25 33.67
CA PRO A 298 14.80 -1.61 33.12
C PRO A 298 15.81 -1.75 31.98
N THR A 299 16.01 -0.70 31.17
CA THR A 299 16.99 -0.67 30.09
C THR A 299 18.43 -0.79 30.62
N ALA A 300 18.77 -0.08 31.69
CA ALA A 300 20.10 -0.16 32.29
C ALA A 300 20.33 -1.51 32.98
N LEU A 301 19.30 -2.04 33.65
CA LEU A 301 19.35 -3.37 34.25
C LEU A 301 19.49 -4.49 33.21
N ALA A 302 18.97 -4.29 31.99
CA ALA A 302 19.06 -5.25 30.90
C ALA A 302 20.43 -5.27 30.20
N PHE A 303 21.12 -4.12 30.12
CA PHE A 303 22.34 -3.99 29.30
C PHE A 303 23.50 -3.38 30.10
N ALA A 304 24.47 -4.23 30.45
CA ALA A 304 25.63 -3.85 31.26
C ALA A 304 26.44 -2.68 30.67
N ALA A 305 26.61 -2.63 29.35
CA ALA A 305 27.32 -1.55 28.68
C ALA A 305 26.62 -0.19 28.85
N PHE A 306 25.28 -0.16 28.73
CA PHE A 306 24.48 1.04 28.94
C PHE A 306 24.54 1.49 30.41
N TYR A 307 24.43 0.56 31.36
CA TYR A 307 24.62 0.83 32.78
C TYR A 307 26.01 1.39 33.08
N GLY A 308 27.06 0.80 32.50
CA GLY A 308 28.45 1.20 32.70
C GLY A 308 28.72 2.64 32.29
N GLN A 309 28.15 3.10 31.18
CA GLN A 309 28.25 4.51 30.76
C GLN A 309 27.62 5.48 31.78
N ILE A 310 26.44 5.13 32.32
CA ILE A 310 25.74 5.95 33.33
C ILE A 310 26.49 5.97 34.65
N MET A 311 27.01 4.82 35.07
CA MET A 311 27.87 4.70 36.24
C MET A 311 29.12 5.57 36.11
N GLN A 312 29.80 5.51 34.97
CA GLN A 312 30.99 6.30 34.73
C GLN A 312 30.71 7.81 34.75
N MET A 313 29.60 8.29 34.16
CA MET A 313 29.21 9.71 34.25
C MET A 313 29.04 10.13 35.71
N ARG A 314 28.32 9.33 36.50
CA ARG A 314 28.07 9.61 37.92
C ARG A 314 29.36 9.67 38.73
N GLU A 315 30.28 8.72 38.51
CA GLU A 315 31.59 8.68 39.19
C GLU A 315 32.50 9.84 38.78
N ASN A 316 32.50 10.21 37.49
CA ASN A 316 33.22 11.38 36.99
C ASN A 316 32.72 12.67 37.67
N CYS A 317 31.40 12.88 37.72
CA CYS A 317 30.81 14.05 38.39
C CYS A 317 31.17 14.09 39.88
N CYS A 318 31.06 12.96 40.58
CA CYS A 318 31.39 12.87 42.01
C CYS A 318 32.87 13.21 42.26
N SER A 319 33.77 12.67 41.45
CA SER A 319 35.21 12.92 41.52
C SER A 319 35.55 14.39 41.23
N TYR A 320 34.92 14.97 40.20
CA TYR A 320 35.09 16.38 39.86
C TYR A 320 34.58 17.31 40.97
N LYS A 321 33.38 17.04 41.50
CA LYS A 321 32.78 17.79 42.62
C LYS A 321 33.69 17.78 43.85
N PHE A 322 34.28 16.62 44.18
CA PHE A 322 35.25 16.52 45.27
C PHE A 322 36.54 17.32 44.99
N SER A 323 37.06 17.27 43.76
CA SER A 323 38.23 18.08 43.35
C SER A 323 37.95 19.58 43.45
N LEU A 324 36.78 20.02 42.97
CA LEU A 324 36.33 21.41 43.08
C LEU A 324 36.19 21.85 44.54
N MET A 325 35.57 21.02 45.38
CA MET A 325 35.47 21.24 46.84
C MET A 325 36.84 21.45 47.47
N LYS A 326 37.83 20.59 47.16
CA LYS A 326 39.19 20.71 47.70
C LYS A 326 39.90 21.98 47.23
N LYS A 327 39.82 22.32 45.94
CA LYS A 327 40.40 23.56 45.40
C LYS A 327 39.78 24.79 46.06
N LEU A 328 38.45 24.81 46.20
CA LEU A 328 37.73 25.88 46.88
C LEU A 328 38.18 25.99 48.34
N GLY A 329 38.28 24.88 49.06
CA GLY A 329 38.73 24.87 50.47
C GLY A 329 40.16 25.37 50.67
N SER A 330 41.06 25.17 49.71
CA SER A 330 42.39 25.78 49.74
C SER A 330 42.40 27.27 49.36
N LEU A 331 41.50 27.69 48.48
CA LEU A 331 41.50 29.04 47.91
C LEU A 331 40.81 30.06 48.82
N LEU A 332 39.72 29.68 49.50
CA LEU A 332 38.96 30.59 50.35
C LEU A 332 39.80 31.22 51.48
N PRO A 333 40.63 30.47 52.24
CA PRO A 333 41.45 31.07 53.28
C PRO A 333 42.48 32.07 52.74
N GLU A 334 43.07 31.77 51.58
CA GLU A 334 44.06 32.63 50.90
C GLU A 334 43.44 33.93 50.37
N ILE A 335 42.19 33.89 49.90
CA ILE A 335 41.47 35.10 49.47
C ILE A 335 41.12 35.97 50.68
N ARG A 336 40.55 35.36 51.73
CA ARG A 336 40.10 36.06 52.94
C ARG A 336 41.26 36.71 53.73
N GLY A 337 42.44 36.11 53.66
CA GLY A 337 43.68 36.64 54.25
C GLY A 337 44.49 37.57 53.34
N ASP A 338 43.96 37.96 52.17
CA ASP A 338 44.61 38.81 51.16
C ASP A 338 45.89 38.25 50.52
N GLN A 339 46.16 36.94 50.67
CA GLN A 339 47.25 36.28 49.94
C GLN A 339 46.93 36.11 48.45
N LYS A 340 45.65 35.98 48.10
CA LYS A 340 45.14 35.89 46.73
C LYS A 340 43.99 36.86 46.47
N LYS A 341 43.83 37.23 45.20
CA LYS A 341 42.70 38.07 44.76
C LYS A 341 41.48 37.20 44.48
N GLU A 342 40.30 37.80 44.64
CA GLU A 342 39.01 37.17 44.28
C GLU A 342 38.92 36.78 42.79
N THR A 343 39.76 37.34 41.92
CA THR A 343 39.89 36.92 40.51
C THR A 343 40.30 35.45 40.36
N GLU A 344 41.04 34.89 41.32
CA GLU A 344 41.41 33.46 41.30
C GLU A 344 40.18 32.54 41.44
N LEU A 345 39.15 32.98 42.17
CA LEU A 345 37.87 32.26 42.25
C LEU A 345 37.08 32.38 40.95
N ASN A 346 37.16 33.54 40.26
CA ASN A 346 36.63 33.69 38.90
C ASN A 346 37.33 32.76 37.91
N ASP A 347 38.66 32.63 38.03
CA ASP A 347 39.45 31.75 37.19
C ASP A 347 39.04 30.28 37.41
N LEU A 348 38.82 29.86 38.65
CA LEU A 348 38.29 28.52 38.96
C LEU A 348 36.90 28.25 38.35
N LEU A 349 36.02 29.25 38.36
CA LEU A 349 34.69 29.15 37.72
C LEU A 349 34.79 29.14 36.19
N ARG A 350 35.72 29.92 35.61
CA ARG A 350 35.99 29.90 34.17
C ARG A 350 36.54 28.54 33.73
N ASP A 351 37.48 27.99 34.49
CA ASP A 351 38.01 26.64 34.27
C ASP A 351 36.88 25.60 34.27
N HIS A 352 35.86 25.74 35.15
CA HIS A 352 34.68 24.89 35.13
C HIS A 352 33.85 25.05 33.84
N ILE A 353 33.58 26.29 33.41
CA ILE A 353 32.81 26.57 32.20
C ILE A 353 33.50 26.03 30.93
N GLU A 354 34.83 26.05 30.90
CA GLU A 354 35.65 25.54 29.79
C GLU A 354 35.91 24.02 29.89
N SER A 355 35.62 23.40 31.03
CA SER A 355 35.81 21.96 31.27
C SER A 355 34.71 21.09 30.63
N PRO A 356 34.96 19.78 30.46
CA PRO A 356 33.93 18.81 30.05
C PRO A 356 32.87 18.53 31.14
N PHE A 357 32.86 19.31 32.23
CA PHE A 357 31.88 19.24 33.32
C PHE A 357 30.91 20.42 33.34
N ARG A 358 30.95 21.31 32.33
CA ARG A 358 30.02 22.44 32.26
C ARG A 358 28.56 21.98 32.21
N HIS A 359 27.68 22.76 32.84
CA HIS A 359 26.27 22.43 33.02
C HIS A 359 25.56 21.97 31.73
N GLN A 360 25.76 22.68 30.62
CA GLN A 360 25.09 22.40 29.34
C GLN A 360 25.41 21.01 28.79
N ASP A 361 26.67 20.57 28.87
CA ASP A 361 27.08 19.25 28.34
C ASP A 361 26.55 18.12 29.22
N LEU A 362 26.59 18.30 30.55
CA LEU A 362 26.06 17.32 31.50
C LEU A 362 24.54 17.16 31.34
N GLU A 363 23.81 18.27 31.26
CA GLU A 363 22.34 18.25 31.08
C GLU A 363 21.97 17.58 29.75
N GLN A 364 22.65 17.96 28.67
CA GLN A 364 22.38 17.45 27.34
C GLN A 364 22.67 15.94 27.26
N TRP A 365 23.81 15.48 27.80
CA TRP A 365 24.17 14.06 27.83
C TRP A 365 23.13 13.22 28.60
N VAL A 366 22.70 13.69 29.78
CA VAL A 366 21.68 12.99 30.58
C VAL A 366 20.36 12.91 29.82
N LYS A 367 19.92 14.02 29.22
CA LYS A 367 18.66 14.09 28.45
C LYS A 367 18.66 13.13 27.26
N GLU A 368 19.80 12.97 26.61
CA GLU A 368 19.95 12.01 25.49
C GLU A 368 19.89 10.57 25.97
N LYS A 369 20.53 10.28 27.11
CA LYS A 369 20.49 8.94 27.72
C LYS A 369 19.11 8.58 28.25
N GLU A 370 18.37 9.53 28.82
CA GLU A 370 16.95 9.36 29.17
C GLU A 370 16.10 9.03 27.94
N LYS A 371 16.30 9.77 26.83
CA LYS A 371 15.61 9.53 25.55
C LYS A 371 15.96 8.18 24.95
N GLU A 372 17.24 7.81 24.95
CA GLU A 372 17.74 6.52 24.50
C GLU A 372 17.10 5.39 25.31
N SER A 373 17.14 5.49 26.64
CA SER A 373 16.48 4.55 27.55
C SER A 373 14.98 4.38 27.26
N GLY A 374 14.25 5.48 27.03
CA GLY A 374 12.82 5.44 26.71
C GLY A 374 12.51 4.73 25.37
N ILE A 375 13.35 4.95 24.35
CA ILE A 375 13.22 4.28 23.05
C ILE A 375 13.48 2.78 23.19
N ILE A 376 14.57 2.41 23.86
CA ILE A 376 14.95 1.00 24.05
C ILE A 376 13.92 0.26 24.89
N LYS A 377 13.44 0.86 25.99
CA LYS A 377 12.34 0.33 26.82
C LYS A 377 11.11 0.02 25.98
N THR A 378 10.76 0.92 25.06
CA THR A 378 9.64 0.71 24.13
C THR A 378 9.90 -0.44 23.16
N LEU A 379 11.11 -0.53 22.62
CA LEU A 379 11.52 -1.61 21.70
C LEU A 379 11.52 -2.97 22.39
N ILE A 380 12.13 -3.10 23.57
CA ILE A 380 12.12 -4.33 24.38
C ILE A 380 10.67 -4.78 24.62
N ARG A 381 9.79 -3.88 25.06
CA ARG A 381 8.38 -4.21 25.28
C ARG A 381 7.73 -4.79 24.02
N GLN A 382 8.01 -4.23 22.85
CA GLN A 382 7.45 -4.71 21.58
C GLN A 382 8.07 -6.04 21.14
N LEU A 383 9.38 -6.23 21.32
CA LEU A 383 10.06 -7.50 21.01
C LEU A 383 9.58 -8.63 21.95
N ASN A 384 9.32 -8.31 23.22
CA ASN A 384 8.74 -9.25 24.18
C ASN A 384 7.31 -9.67 23.78
N VAL A 385 6.49 -8.74 23.27
CA VAL A 385 5.15 -9.08 22.72
C VAL A 385 5.25 -10.01 21.52
N TYR A 386 6.33 -9.95 20.75
CA TYR A 386 6.58 -10.90 19.66
C TYR A 386 7.06 -12.27 20.18
N GLY A 387 7.46 -12.38 21.45
CA GLY A 387 7.92 -13.63 22.06
C GLY A 387 9.44 -13.78 22.16
N ALA A 388 10.20 -12.71 21.91
CA ALA A 388 11.61 -12.68 22.28
C ALA A 388 11.79 -12.41 23.78
N LYS A 389 12.88 -12.91 24.37
CA LYS A 389 13.25 -12.60 25.75
C LYS A 389 14.55 -11.81 25.77
N VAL A 390 14.68 -10.86 26.69
CA VAL A 390 15.97 -10.22 26.96
C VAL A 390 16.83 -11.27 27.64
N GLU A 391 17.97 -11.60 27.04
CA GLU A 391 18.91 -12.56 27.61
C GLU A 391 20.25 -11.89 27.87
N VAL A 392 20.80 -12.13 29.06
CA VAL A 392 22.07 -11.54 29.50
C VAL A 392 23.22 -12.54 29.34
N ASN A 393 22.92 -13.84 29.32
CA ASN A 393 23.90 -14.91 29.17
C ASN A 393 23.70 -15.69 27.86
N LEU A 394 24.41 -15.25 26.80
CA LEU A 394 24.38 -15.91 25.49
C LEU A 394 24.98 -17.33 25.55
N ASP A 395 26.05 -17.53 26.31
CA ASP A 395 26.78 -18.80 26.38
C ASP A 395 25.89 -19.93 26.92
N GLU A 396 25.06 -19.65 27.92
CA GLU A 396 24.13 -20.62 28.50
C GLU A 396 23.05 -21.06 27.50
N ILE A 397 22.61 -20.17 26.61
CA ILE A 397 21.68 -20.53 25.54
C ILE A 397 22.38 -21.31 24.42
N LEU A 398 23.60 -20.93 24.04
CA LEU A 398 24.33 -21.61 22.97
C LEU A 398 24.68 -23.06 23.31
N MET A 399 24.81 -23.38 24.61
CA MET A 399 25.04 -24.74 25.11
C MET A 399 23.76 -25.60 25.19
N ASP A 400 22.58 -25.03 24.97
CA ASP A 400 21.28 -25.73 24.99
C ASP A 400 21.12 -26.57 23.70
N LEU A 401 21.28 -27.89 23.82
CA LEU A 401 21.21 -28.82 22.70
C LEU A 401 19.83 -28.87 22.01
N GLU A 402 18.78 -28.33 22.63
CA GLU A 402 17.45 -28.21 22.01
C GLU A 402 17.35 -26.98 21.08
N VAL A 403 18.35 -26.09 21.07
CA VAL A 403 18.38 -24.85 20.27
C VAL A 403 19.24 -25.05 19.02
N GLU A 404 18.60 -25.42 17.91
CA GLU A 404 19.28 -25.57 16.61
C GLU A 404 19.69 -24.21 16.00
N HIS A 405 18.83 -23.19 16.14
CA HIS A 405 19.09 -21.84 15.65
C HIS A 405 18.75 -20.80 16.74
N LEU A 406 19.65 -19.85 16.98
CA LEU A 406 19.43 -18.71 17.87
C LEU A 406 19.42 -17.41 17.06
N VAL A 407 18.35 -16.65 17.19
CA VAL A 407 18.18 -15.35 16.51
C VAL A 407 18.14 -14.24 17.55
N SER A 408 19.13 -13.35 17.51
CA SER A 408 19.25 -12.25 18.45
C SER A 408 18.99 -10.91 17.78
N TYR A 409 18.00 -10.16 18.28
CA TYR A 409 17.91 -8.74 18.02
C TYR A 409 18.96 -8.02 18.87
N THR A 410 20.05 -7.60 18.24
CA THR A 410 21.23 -7.09 18.94
C THR A 410 21.35 -5.58 18.80
N PHE A 411 21.37 -4.86 19.91
CA PHE A 411 21.74 -3.45 19.94
C PHE A 411 23.27 -3.31 19.84
N THR A 412 23.72 -2.48 18.90
CA THR A 412 25.15 -2.41 18.52
C THR A 412 25.86 -1.15 19.02
N SER A 413 25.10 -0.16 19.51
CA SER A 413 25.63 1.17 19.85
C SER A 413 26.00 1.36 21.32
N PHE A 414 25.71 0.42 22.23
CA PHE A 414 25.92 0.64 23.67
C PHE A 414 27.37 0.50 24.12
N GLU A 415 28.17 -0.32 23.44
CA GLU A 415 29.56 -0.64 23.83
C GLU A 415 30.60 0.31 23.20
N GLY A 416 30.17 1.22 22.31
CA GLY A 416 31.06 2.19 21.69
C GLY A 416 31.62 3.22 22.69
N PRO A 417 32.82 3.78 22.44
CA PRO A 417 33.43 4.77 23.31
C PRO A 417 32.60 6.06 23.33
N ASP A 418 32.23 6.52 24.52
CA ASP A 418 31.60 7.82 24.71
C ASP A 418 32.68 8.91 24.81
N VAL A 419 32.64 9.86 23.87
CA VAL A 419 33.65 10.92 23.74
C VAL A 419 33.67 11.82 24.98
N LEU A 420 32.50 12.15 25.53
CA LEU A 420 32.41 13.02 26.70
C LEU A 420 32.97 12.30 27.94
N LEU A 421 32.55 11.05 28.17
CA LEU A 421 33.05 10.26 29.31
C LEU A 421 34.57 10.07 29.26
N SER A 422 35.12 9.85 28.07
CA SER A 422 36.56 9.72 27.84
C SER A 422 37.27 11.05 28.13
N THR A 423 36.77 12.16 27.58
CA THR A 423 37.31 13.51 27.81
C THR A 423 37.29 13.90 29.29
N GLN A 424 36.20 13.57 30.01
CA GLN A 424 36.09 13.81 31.45
C GLN A 424 37.10 12.99 32.24
N LYS A 425 37.29 11.72 31.89
CA LYS A 425 38.28 10.84 32.54
C LYS A 425 39.70 11.36 32.34
N ASP A 426 40.03 11.81 31.13
CA ASP A 426 41.33 12.41 30.82
C ASP A 426 41.54 13.73 31.56
N TYR A 427 40.49 14.56 31.66
CA TYR A 427 40.53 15.82 32.42
C TYR A 427 40.75 15.59 33.93
N LEU A 428 40.20 14.52 34.49
CA LEU A 428 40.40 14.13 35.89
C LEU A 428 41.78 13.48 36.15
N SER A 429 42.49 13.05 35.10
CA SER A 429 43.80 12.41 35.22
C SER A 429 44.90 13.43 35.58
N PRO A 430 45.85 13.10 36.47
CA PRO A 430 46.98 13.97 36.81
C PRO A 430 47.88 14.37 35.63
N LYS A 431 47.86 13.57 34.54
CA LYS A 431 48.67 13.74 33.34
C LYS A 431 47.88 14.29 32.13
N GLY A 432 46.60 14.61 32.29
CA GLY A 432 45.74 15.04 31.18
C GLY A 432 46.11 16.43 30.62
N PRO A 433 45.91 16.68 29.31
CA PRO A 433 46.11 18.00 28.73
C PRO A 433 45.09 18.99 29.32
N LYS A 434 45.58 20.01 30.04
CA LYS A 434 44.73 21.02 30.72
C LYS A 434 44.08 22.05 29.77
N LYS A 435 44.21 21.90 28.44
CA LYS A 435 43.94 22.96 27.46
C LYS A 435 43.36 22.51 26.11
N GLU A 436 42.76 21.32 26.01
CA GLU A 436 41.91 21.07 24.84
C GLU A 436 40.49 21.52 25.16
N SER A 437 40.03 22.56 24.45
CA SER A 437 38.64 22.99 24.47
C SER A 437 37.74 21.77 24.28
N ALA A 438 36.71 21.62 25.12
CA ALA A 438 35.68 20.59 24.94
C ALA A 438 35.34 20.49 23.45
N PRO A 439 35.48 19.30 22.81
CA PRO A 439 35.30 19.19 21.38
C PRO A 439 33.92 19.75 21.02
N SER A 440 33.87 20.71 20.10
CA SER A 440 32.61 21.25 19.54
C SER A 440 31.86 20.24 18.66
N ALA A 441 32.23 18.96 18.78
CA ALA A 441 31.69 17.88 18.00
C ALA A 441 30.31 17.51 18.52
N LYS A 442 29.32 17.62 17.64
CA LYS A 442 28.08 16.85 17.69
C LYS A 442 28.39 15.49 18.31
N TRP A 443 28.03 15.33 19.58
CA TRP A 443 27.98 14.08 20.29
C TRP A 443 27.43 13.03 19.32
N MET A 444 28.16 11.95 19.09
CA MET A 444 27.61 10.84 18.30
C MET A 444 26.54 10.19 19.16
N THR A 445 25.34 10.71 19.00
CA THR A 445 24.10 10.14 19.52
C THR A 445 24.14 8.65 19.20
N GLY A 446 23.94 7.76 20.19
CA GLY A 446 23.75 6.33 19.92
C GLY A 446 22.58 6.04 18.95
N LEU A 447 21.74 7.05 18.71
CA LEU A 447 20.54 7.06 17.87
C LEU A 447 20.60 8.07 16.71
N SER A 448 21.64 7.96 15.86
CA SER A 448 21.72 8.69 14.59
C SER A 448 20.50 8.40 13.68
N SER A 449 20.34 9.16 12.59
CA SER A 449 19.28 8.88 11.61
C SER A 449 19.37 7.44 11.08
N ASP A 450 20.59 7.01 10.73
CA ASP A 450 20.87 5.66 10.24
C ASP A 450 20.60 4.61 11.31
N ALA A 451 21.01 4.85 12.56
CA ALA A 451 20.72 3.96 13.68
C ALA A 451 19.21 3.75 13.87
N LYS A 452 18.41 4.82 13.80
CA LYS A 452 16.95 4.74 13.90
C LYS A 452 16.34 3.98 12.73
N MET A 453 16.86 4.16 11.52
CA MET A 453 16.39 3.44 10.34
C MET A 453 16.70 1.94 10.46
N ASN A 454 17.92 1.58 10.88
CA ASN A 454 18.33 0.21 11.13
C ASN A 454 17.45 -0.43 12.20
N ILE A 455 17.24 0.25 13.34
CA ILE A 455 16.35 -0.20 14.41
C ILE A 455 14.94 -0.52 13.89
N ARG A 456 14.34 0.38 13.10
CA ARG A 456 13.00 0.15 12.51
C ARG A 456 12.97 -0.99 11.50
N THR A 457 13.96 -1.03 10.62
CA THR A 457 14.08 -2.03 9.56
C THR A 457 14.27 -3.42 10.16
N ASN A 458 15.27 -3.57 11.04
CA ASN A 458 15.55 -4.83 11.74
C ASN A 458 14.40 -5.26 12.64
N LYS A 459 13.69 -4.33 13.29
CA LYS A 459 12.51 -4.69 14.09
C LYS A 459 11.42 -5.31 13.23
N THR A 460 11.23 -4.79 12.01
CA THR A 460 10.24 -5.30 11.06
C THR A 460 10.64 -6.69 10.56
N ILE A 461 11.91 -6.85 10.18
CA ILE A 461 12.47 -8.14 9.76
C ILE A 461 12.34 -9.18 10.89
N PHE A 462 12.73 -8.82 12.11
CA PHE A 462 12.69 -9.70 13.28
C PHE A 462 11.25 -10.11 13.65
N LYS A 463 10.29 -9.19 13.58
CA LYS A 463 8.85 -9.50 13.73
C LYS A 463 8.38 -10.53 12.69
N ASN A 464 8.80 -10.35 11.44
CA ASN A 464 8.41 -11.24 10.34
C ASN A 464 9.05 -12.63 10.51
N LEU A 465 10.31 -12.71 10.96
CA LEU A 465 10.99 -13.97 11.29
C LEU A 465 10.25 -14.75 12.39
N ILE A 466 9.85 -14.05 13.45
CA ILE A 466 9.11 -14.67 14.55
C ILE A 466 7.76 -15.23 14.07
N ASN A 467 7.02 -14.45 13.27
CA ASN A 467 5.66 -14.79 12.86
C ASN A 467 5.58 -15.78 11.68
N SER A 468 6.71 -16.13 11.06
CA SER A 468 6.73 -17.06 9.93
C SER A 468 6.33 -18.48 10.36
N LYS A 469 5.26 -19.02 9.76
CA LYS A 469 4.76 -20.38 10.02
C LYS A 469 5.64 -21.49 9.45
N GLN A 470 6.49 -21.16 8.47
CA GLN A 470 7.38 -22.10 7.78
C GLN A 470 8.83 -21.99 8.27
N ARG A 471 9.09 -21.25 9.36
CA ARG A 471 10.43 -21.07 9.92
C ARG A 471 11.00 -22.38 10.45
N LYS A 472 12.32 -22.51 10.36
CA LYS A 472 13.05 -23.54 11.12
C LYS A 472 12.89 -23.29 12.63
N PRO A 473 12.93 -24.33 13.49
CA PRO A 473 12.93 -24.16 14.94
C PRO A 473 14.05 -23.21 15.36
N ALA A 474 13.68 -22.12 16.03
CA ALA A 474 14.62 -21.10 16.45
C ALA A 474 14.18 -20.42 17.75
N LYS A 475 15.14 -20.11 18.62
CA LYS A 475 14.96 -19.32 19.85
C LYS A 475 15.24 -17.85 19.54
N PHE A 476 14.43 -16.94 20.09
CA PHE A 476 14.50 -15.52 19.80
C PHE A 476 14.85 -14.74 21.06
N ILE A 477 15.91 -13.93 20.98
CA ILE A 477 16.38 -13.13 22.11
C ILE A 477 16.61 -11.67 21.74
N VAL A 478 16.78 -10.84 22.77
CA VAL A 478 17.23 -9.45 22.66
C VAL A 478 18.52 -9.32 23.47
N ALA A 479 19.58 -8.80 22.85
CA ALA A 479 20.89 -8.66 23.46
C ALA A 479 21.57 -7.34 23.05
N SER A 480 22.76 -7.09 23.59
CA SER A 480 23.66 -6.03 23.12
C SER A 480 25.05 -6.60 22.84
N LYS A 481 25.68 -6.16 21.74
CA LYS A 481 27.05 -6.53 21.36
C LYS A 481 27.59 -5.50 20.39
N GLU A 482 28.81 -5.02 20.57
CA GLU A 482 29.45 -4.09 19.67
C GLU A 482 29.58 -4.68 18.26
N LYS A 483 29.12 -3.94 17.24
CA LYS A 483 29.38 -4.25 15.83
C LYS A 483 29.84 -3.01 15.09
N LYS A 484 31.13 -3.01 14.72
CA LYS A 484 31.74 -1.94 13.93
C LYS A 484 30.98 -1.77 12.61
N ASN A 485 30.76 -0.51 12.22
CA ASN A 485 30.07 -0.10 10.99
C ASN A 485 28.57 -0.45 10.87
N ILE A 486 27.93 -0.98 11.92
CA ILE A 486 26.48 -1.23 11.92
C ILE A 486 25.83 -0.42 13.05
N PRO A 487 25.38 0.82 12.81
CA PRO A 487 24.83 1.66 13.86
C PRO A 487 23.42 1.22 14.27
N GLY A 488 23.12 1.32 15.58
CA GLY A 488 21.79 1.14 16.16
C GLY A 488 21.45 -0.30 16.52
N SER A 489 21.23 -1.15 15.52
CA SER A 489 20.90 -2.57 15.75
C SER A 489 21.25 -3.43 14.55
N CYS A 490 21.34 -4.74 14.78
CA CYS A 490 21.36 -5.78 13.77
C CYS A 490 20.61 -7.03 14.26
N ILE A 491 20.40 -7.98 13.35
CA ILE A 491 19.92 -9.31 13.71
C ILE A 491 21.10 -10.26 13.57
N LEU A 492 21.47 -10.95 14.65
CA LEU A 492 22.52 -11.95 14.65
C LEU A 492 21.89 -13.35 14.64
N LEU A 493 22.48 -14.24 13.86
CA LEU A 493 22.11 -15.64 13.75
C LEU A 493 23.29 -16.50 14.21
N TYR A 494 23.01 -17.42 15.12
CA TYR A 494 23.92 -18.48 15.55
C TYR A 494 23.30 -19.81 15.13
N GLU A 495 24.07 -20.65 14.45
CA GLU A 495 23.63 -21.94 13.89
C GLU A 495 24.38 -23.07 14.59
N ASN A 496 23.67 -24.12 15.03
CA ASN A 496 24.24 -25.35 15.59
C ASN A 496 25.19 -25.16 16.78
N GLY A 497 24.89 -24.22 17.69
CA GLY A 497 25.72 -23.95 18.87
C GLY A 497 27.09 -23.32 18.57
N SER A 498 27.30 -22.79 17.36
CA SER A 498 28.50 -22.02 17.02
C SER A 498 28.50 -20.64 17.68
N ASP A 499 29.67 -20.20 18.15
CA ASP A 499 29.91 -18.84 18.64
C ASP A 499 30.05 -17.80 17.52
N GLU A 500 30.13 -18.24 16.26
CA GLU A 500 30.22 -17.33 15.11
C GLU A 500 28.90 -16.60 14.88
N ASP A 501 28.93 -15.27 15.00
CA ASP A 501 27.75 -14.43 14.88
C ASP A 501 27.55 -13.90 13.45
N ILE A 502 26.63 -14.53 12.73
CA ILE A 502 26.32 -14.17 11.35
C ILE A 502 25.30 -13.02 11.35
N VAL A 503 25.63 -11.91 10.70
CA VAL A 503 24.67 -10.81 10.50
C VAL A 503 23.60 -11.25 9.50
N PHE A 504 22.37 -11.42 9.98
CA PHE A 504 21.25 -11.80 9.13
C PHE A 504 20.93 -10.69 8.13
N THR A 505 21.02 -11.01 6.85
CA THR A 505 20.64 -10.13 5.74
C THR A 505 19.44 -10.75 5.03
N PRO A 506 18.27 -10.09 4.98
CA PRO A 506 17.14 -10.63 4.24
C PRO A 506 17.42 -10.60 2.72
N PRO A 507 16.77 -11.46 1.93
CA PRO A 507 16.75 -11.34 0.47
C PRO A 507 16.30 -9.95 0.03
N LEU A 508 16.65 -9.52 -1.18
CA LEU A 508 16.06 -8.33 -1.78
C LEU A 508 14.69 -8.67 -2.38
N LYS A 509 13.79 -7.69 -2.42
CA LYS A 509 12.49 -7.85 -3.10
C LYS A 509 12.75 -8.21 -4.58
N PRO A 510 12.28 -9.37 -5.06
CA PRO A 510 12.43 -9.74 -6.46
C PRO A 510 11.66 -8.76 -7.35
N ALA A 511 12.15 -8.57 -8.58
CA ALA A 511 11.39 -7.83 -9.60
C ALA A 511 10.07 -8.56 -9.91
N SER A 512 9.02 -7.80 -10.22
CA SER A 512 7.72 -8.34 -10.61
C SER A 512 7.85 -9.23 -11.84
N PRO A 513 7.04 -10.30 -11.96
CA PRO A 513 7.16 -11.19 -13.10
C PRO A 513 6.94 -10.45 -14.43
N VAL A 514 7.84 -10.64 -15.38
CA VAL A 514 7.75 -10.07 -16.72
C VAL A 514 7.35 -11.18 -17.69
N ILE A 515 6.24 -10.97 -18.41
CA ILE A 515 5.70 -11.94 -19.35
C ILE A 515 6.51 -11.87 -20.64
N GLU A 516 7.12 -13.00 -21.01
CA GLU A 516 7.80 -13.14 -22.29
C GLU A 516 6.86 -13.73 -23.35
N GLN A 517 6.04 -14.71 -22.96
CA GLN A 517 5.11 -15.36 -23.89
C GLN A 517 3.89 -15.95 -23.17
N ILE A 518 2.70 -15.78 -23.78
CA ILE A 518 1.44 -16.43 -23.36
C ILE A 518 1.04 -17.44 -24.44
N LYS A 519 0.82 -18.70 -24.05
CA LYS A 519 0.27 -19.77 -24.89
C LYS A 519 -1.01 -20.33 -24.25
N CYS A 520 -1.78 -21.13 -24.99
CA CYS A 520 -3.11 -21.62 -24.58
C CYS A 520 -3.14 -22.36 -23.22
N HIS A 521 -2.03 -23.00 -22.80
CA HIS A 521 -1.93 -23.72 -21.52
C HIS A 521 -0.63 -23.44 -20.75
N SER A 522 0.16 -22.47 -21.21
CA SER A 522 1.45 -22.19 -20.59
C SER A 522 1.84 -20.72 -20.67
N LEU A 523 2.49 -20.25 -19.62
CA LEU A 523 2.99 -18.90 -19.47
C LEU A 523 4.51 -18.95 -19.29
N VAL A 524 5.26 -18.22 -20.11
CA VAL A 524 6.71 -18.09 -19.99
C VAL A 524 7.03 -16.72 -19.38
N LEU A 525 7.76 -16.73 -18.27
CA LEU A 525 8.15 -15.56 -17.50
C LEU A 525 9.67 -15.44 -17.44
N GLN A 526 10.18 -14.21 -17.42
CA GLN A 526 11.60 -13.95 -17.17
C GLN A 526 11.95 -14.16 -15.71
N VAL A 527 13.10 -14.78 -15.45
CA VAL A 527 13.63 -15.01 -14.11
C VAL A 527 14.33 -13.74 -13.61
N PRO A 528 13.92 -13.17 -12.46
CA PRO A 528 14.56 -11.98 -11.94
C PRO A 528 15.94 -12.29 -11.38
N LYS A 529 16.86 -11.33 -11.46
CA LYS A 529 18.17 -11.43 -10.81
C LYS A 529 18.00 -11.49 -9.29
N THR A 530 18.65 -12.46 -8.66
CA THR A 530 18.65 -12.65 -7.20
C THR A 530 19.85 -11.99 -6.55
N CYS A 531 19.77 -11.74 -5.23
CA CYS A 531 20.92 -11.29 -4.45
C CYS A 531 21.57 -12.47 -3.72
N GLN A 532 22.76 -12.26 -3.17
CA GLN A 532 23.52 -13.30 -2.45
C GLN A 532 22.77 -13.87 -1.23
N ALA A 533 21.82 -13.14 -0.65
CA ALA A 533 21.00 -13.59 0.48
C ALA A 533 19.83 -14.50 0.08
N THR A 534 19.55 -14.68 -1.22
CA THR A 534 18.50 -15.56 -1.72
C THR A 534 19.02 -17.00 -1.85
N GLU A 535 18.56 -17.90 -0.99
CA GLU A 535 18.89 -19.34 -1.03
C GLU A 535 18.03 -20.09 -2.06
N ASP A 536 16.75 -19.73 -2.19
CA ASP A 536 15.81 -20.34 -3.14
C ASP A 536 14.90 -19.25 -3.75
N LEU A 537 14.50 -19.43 -5.00
CA LEU A 537 13.54 -18.57 -5.70
C LEU A 537 12.37 -19.43 -6.15
N ARG A 538 11.15 -19.05 -5.76
CA ARG A 538 9.92 -19.75 -6.14
C ARG A 538 9.00 -18.83 -6.93
N LEU A 539 8.38 -19.37 -7.97
CA LEU A 539 7.27 -18.76 -8.67
C LEU A 539 5.99 -19.22 -7.98
N MET A 540 5.24 -18.29 -7.42
CA MET A 540 3.97 -18.55 -6.76
C MET A 540 2.84 -18.14 -7.70
N TYR A 541 1.85 -19.02 -7.86
CA TYR A 541 0.67 -18.75 -8.68
C TYR A 541 -0.59 -19.31 -8.03
N LYS A 542 -1.72 -18.65 -8.28
CA LYS A 542 -3.04 -19.13 -7.87
C LYS A 542 -4.11 -18.64 -8.83
N ILE A 543 -5.25 -19.32 -8.86
CA ILE A 543 -6.45 -18.76 -9.48
C ILE A 543 -6.88 -17.59 -8.60
N LYS A 544 -7.33 -16.48 -9.20
CA LYS A 544 -7.63 -15.24 -8.48
C LYS A 544 -8.65 -15.43 -7.34
N GLU A 545 -9.58 -16.36 -7.53
CA GLU A 545 -10.62 -16.74 -6.56
C GLU A 545 -10.13 -17.68 -5.44
N ASP A 546 -8.96 -18.31 -5.62
CA ASP A 546 -8.37 -19.22 -4.62
C ASP A 546 -7.68 -18.45 -3.48
N LYS A 547 -7.65 -19.08 -2.30
CA LYS A 547 -6.90 -18.58 -1.13
C LYS A 547 -5.46 -19.08 -1.08
N ASP A 548 -5.21 -20.30 -1.54
CA ASP A 548 -3.93 -20.96 -1.39
C ASP A 548 -3.04 -20.77 -2.63
N TRP A 549 -1.77 -20.46 -2.40
CA TRP A 549 -0.78 -20.30 -3.45
C TRP A 549 -0.12 -21.64 -3.78
N LYS A 550 -0.02 -21.97 -5.07
CA LYS A 550 0.83 -23.05 -5.57
C LYS A 550 2.23 -22.52 -5.80
N SER A 551 3.26 -23.34 -5.52
CA SER A 551 4.67 -22.96 -5.64
C SER A 551 5.41 -23.81 -6.67
N LEU A 552 6.19 -23.17 -7.53
CA LEU A 552 7.10 -23.81 -8.49
C LEU A 552 8.53 -23.34 -8.22
N HIS A 553 9.48 -24.26 -8.06
CA HIS A 553 10.88 -23.90 -7.88
C HIS A 553 11.48 -23.34 -9.19
N VAL A 554 12.25 -22.26 -9.08
CA VAL A 554 12.86 -21.54 -10.21
C VAL A 554 14.38 -21.77 -10.18
N GLN A 555 14.91 -22.38 -11.25
CA GLN A 555 16.34 -22.51 -11.43
C GLN A 555 16.96 -21.16 -11.80
N GLN A 556 17.73 -20.58 -10.88
CA GLN A 556 18.34 -19.24 -11.04
C GLN A 556 19.35 -19.15 -12.19
N SER A 557 19.83 -20.27 -12.72
CA SER A 557 20.75 -20.32 -13.86
C SER A 557 20.07 -20.16 -15.23
N LYS A 558 18.73 -20.15 -15.29
CA LYS A 558 17.95 -20.00 -16.52
C LYS A 558 17.37 -18.61 -16.63
N ASP A 559 17.28 -18.09 -17.84
CA ASP A 559 16.72 -16.75 -18.12
C ASP A 559 15.18 -16.74 -18.02
N THR A 560 14.53 -17.90 -18.22
CA THR A 560 13.06 -18.02 -18.24
C THR A 560 12.55 -19.21 -17.43
N VAL A 561 11.34 -19.08 -16.91
CA VAL A 561 10.56 -20.15 -16.26
C VAL A 561 9.23 -20.31 -16.98
N THR A 562 8.83 -21.57 -17.21
CA THR A 562 7.56 -21.89 -17.87
C THR A 562 6.59 -22.48 -16.85
N LEU A 563 5.46 -21.80 -16.67
CA LEU A 563 4.31 -22.29 -15.94
C LEU A 563 3.40 -23.04 -16.92
N THR A 564 3.11 -24.30 -16.64
CA THR A 564 2.31 -25.19 -17.50
C THR A 564 0.98 -25.55 -16.84
N ASP A 565 0.10 -26.23 -17.57
CA ASP A 565 -1.21 -26.70 -17.10
C ASP A 565 -2.16 -25.59 -16.64
N LEU A 566 -2.08 -24.41 -17.28
CA LEU A 566 -3.01 -23.32 -17.03
C LEU A 566 -4.35 -23.58 -17.73
N SER A 567 -5.44 -23.40 -16.97
CA SER A 567 -6.80 -23.48 -17.49
C SER A 567 -7.13 -22.24 -18.35
N PRO A 568 -7.63 -22.41 -19.59
CA PRO A 568 -8.17 -21.32 -20.39
C PRO A 568 -9.30 -20.58 -19.69
N ASP A 569 -9.54 -19.33 -20.06
CA ASP A 569 -10.56 -18.42 -19.53
C ASP A 569 -10.49 -18.20 -18.00
N THR A 570 -9.35 -18.50 -17.38
CA THR A 570 -9.14 -18.36 -15.93
C THR A 570 -8.17 -17.22 -15.64
N GLN A 571 -8.50 -16.39 -14.63
CA GLN A 571 -7.60 -15.34 -14.14
C GLN A 571 -6.63 -15.90 -13.11
N TYR A 572 -5.34 -15.66 -13.31
CA TYR A 572 -4.28 -16.06 -12.39
C TYR A 572 -3.60 -14.85 -11.77
N ASP A 573 -3.30 -14.97 -10.48
CA ASP A 573 -2.37 -14.11 -9.76
C ASP A 573 -1.01 -14.79 -9.73
N VAL A 574 0.04 -14.08 -10.13
CA VAL A 574 1.40 -14.62 -10.21
C VAL A 574 2.40 -13.67 -9.55
N LYS A 575 3.34 -14.22 -8.78
CA LYS A 575 4.44 -13.47 -8.13
C LYS A 575 5.68 -14.35 -7.96
N TYR A 576 6.84 -13.72 -7.78
CA TYR A 576 8.04 -14.39 -7.32
C TYR A 576 8.19 -14.27 -5.81
N THR A 577 8.71 -15.30 -5.16
CA THR A 577 9.05 -15.32 -3.74
C THR A 577 10.50 -15.73 -3.59
N ALA A 578 11.35 -14.80 -3.13
CA ALA A 578 12.72 -15.11 -2.73
C ALA A 578 12.72 -15.62 -1.29
N ILE A 579 13.39 -16.75 -1.08
CA ILE A 579 13.54 -17.41 0.21
C ILE A 579 15.01 -17.30 0.61
N GLY A 580 15.27 -16.74 1.79
CA GLY A 580 16.60 -16.67 2.39
C GLY A 580 16.72 -17.57 3.62
N LYS A 581 17.80 -17.36 4.37
CA LYS A 581 18.07 -18.05 5.64
C LYS A 581 16.84 -18.08 6.55
N LEU A 582 16.70 -19.17 7.32
CA LEU A 582 15.57 -19.45 8.23
C LEU A 582 14.19 -19.50 7.53
N ASN A 583 14.15 -19.75 6.22
CA ASN A 583 12.94 -19.68 5.39
C ASN A 583 12.27 -18.29 5.45
N TYR A 584 13.07 -17.21 5.53
CA TYR A 584 12.55 -15.85 5.43
C TYR A 584 12.16 -15.53 3.99
N THR A 585 10.89 -15.21 3.75
CA THR A 585 10.35 -15.02 2.39
C THR A 585 10.07 -13.55 2.09
N ILE A 586 10.46 -13.07 0.90
CA ILE A 586 10.03 -11.78 0.34
C ILE A 586 9.37 -11.99 -1.01
N ASP A 587 8.19 -11.41 -1.16
CA ASP A 587 7.38 -11.48 -2.37
C ASP A 587 7.60 -10.27 -3.28
N SER A 588 7.59 -10.52 -4.60
CA SER A 588 7.42 -9.47 -5.62
C SER A 588 6.00 -8.93 -5.63
N ASP A 589 5.75 -7.87 -6.40
CA ASP A 589 4.37 -7.47 -6.67
C ASP A 589 3.66 -8.55 -7.49
N VAL A 590 2.34 -8.66 -7.27
CA VAL A 590 1.47 -9.61 -7.96
C VAL A 590 1.07 -9.04 -9.32
N ILE A 591 1.14 -9.86 -10.36
CA ILE A 591 0.58 -9.55 -11.68
C ILE A 591 -0.66 -10.42 -11.95
N HIS A 592 -1.57 -9.90 -12.77
CA HIS A 592 -2.83 -10.57 -13.14
C HIS A 592 -2.82 -10.97 -14.62
N ILE A 593 -3.17 -12.21 -14.93
CA ILE A 593 -3.11 -12.77 -16.29
C ILE A 593 -4.41 -13.49 -16.64
N THR A 594 -4.89 -13.35 -17.88
CA THR A 594 -6.03 -14.11 -18.44
C THR A 594 -5.56 -14.90 -19.68
N VAL A 595 -5.94 -16.17 -19.76
CA VAL A 595 -5.60 -17.07 -20.90
C VAL A 595 -6.83 -17.20 -21.82
N ILE A 596 -6.72 -16.93 -23.14
CA ILE A 596 -7.87 -16.86 -24.09
C ILE A 596 -8.17 -18.23 -24.78
N ASP A 597 -9.46 -18.57 -24.95
CA ASP A 597 -9.98 -19.81 -25.58
C ASP A 597 -9.72 -19.94 -27.11
N LYS A 598 -9.27 -21.13 -27.52
CA LYS A 598 -9.03 -21.56 -28.91
C LYS A 598 -10.32 -21.74 -29.73
N LYS A 599 -11.47 -22.02 -29.11
CA LYS A 599 -12.74 -22.25 -29.83
C LYS A 599 -13.30 -20.98 -30.49
N LEU A 600 -13.11 -19.82 -29.86
CA LEU A 600 -13.54 -18.52 -30.37
C LEU A 600 -12.75 -18.08 -31.61
N LEU A 601 -11.46 -18.38 -31.64
CA LEU A 601 -10.62 -18.20 -32.83
C LEU A 601 -11.12 -19.06 -34.00
N SER A 602 -11.37 -20.35 -33.77
CA SER A 602 -11.87 -21.24 -34.83
C SER A 602 -13.26 -20.86 -35.37
N ALA A 603 -14.15 -20.33 -34.53
CA ALA A 603 -15.48 -19.89 -34.97
C ALA A 603 -15.40 -18.64 -35.88
N THR A 604 -14.47 -17.73 -35.57
CA THR A 604 -14.27 -16.50 -36.35
C THR A 604 -13.64 -16.80 -37.71
N GLU A 605 -12.66 -17.71 -37.74
CA GLU A 605 -12.06 -18.23 -38.98
C GLU A 605 -13.11 -18.92 -39.86
N SER A 606 -13.96 -19.77 -39.28
CA SER A 606 -15.01 -20.48 -40.02
C SER A 606 -16.02 -19.55 -40.71
N VAL A 607 -16.41 -18.44 -40.08
CA VAL A 607 -17.33 -17.45 -40.70
C VAL A 607 -16.66 -16.75 -41.89
N LEU A 608 -15.41 -16.35 -41.74
CA LEU A 608 -14.64 -15.69 -42.81
C LEU A 608 -14.39 -16.63 -43.99
N GLU A 609 -14.08 -17.91 -43.73
CA GLU A 609 -13.94 -18.94 -44.75
C GLU A 609 -15.25 -19.15 -45.53
N SER A 610 -16.39 -19.23 -44.83
CA SER A 610 -17.71 -19.39 -45.45
C SER A 610 -18.07 -18.22 -46.39
N LEU A 611 -17.86 -16.97 -45.97
CA LEU A 611 -18.10 -15.80 -46.81
C LEU A 611 -17.18 -15.79 -48.03
N THR A 612 -15.90 -16.11 -47.85
CA THR A 612 -14.91 -16.17 -48.93
C THR A 612 -15.24 -17.28 -49.95
N LEU A 613 -15.71 -18.43 -49.48
CA LEU A 613 -16.14 -19.53 -50.34
C LEU A 613 -17.35 -19.14 -51.21
N ASN A 614 -18.33 -18.44 -50.63
CA ASN A 614 -19.51 -17.97 -51.37
C ASN A 614 -19.15 -16.87 -52.39
N GLU A 615 -18.25 -15.94 -52.04
CA GLU A 615 -17.69 -14.97 -52.99
C GLU A 615 -17.04 -15.67 -54.19
N LYS A 616 -16.23 -16.70 -53.93
CA LYS A 616 -15.58 -17.49 -54.98
C LYS A 616 -16.59 -18.18 -55.89
N ARG A 617 -17.63 -18.81 -55.32
CA ARG A 617 -18.70 -19.46 -56.10
C ARG A 617 -19.47 -18.47 -56.97
N CYS A 618 -19.77 -17.27 -56.47
CA CYS A 618 -20.36 -16.21 -57.27
C CYS A 618 -19.43 -15.77 -58.42
N SER A 619 -18.12 -15.65 -58.15
CA SER A 619 -17.12 -15.35 -59.20
C SER A 619 -17.11 -16.43 -60.29
N GLU A 620 -17.09 -17.71 -59.91
CA GLU A 620 -17.12 -18.83 -60.86
C GLU A 620 -18.38 -18.83 -61.72
N LEU A 621 -19.55 -18.52 -61.13
CA LEU A 621 -20.82 -18.37 -61.83
C LEU A 621 -20.86 -17.17 -62.80
N MET A 622 -20.20 -16.06 -62.45
CA MET A 622 -20.10 -14.90 -63.34
C MET A 622 -19.13 -15.14 -64.50
N ASP A 623 -18.06 -15.90 -64.26
CA ASP A 623 -17.07 -16.22 -65.29
C ASP A 623 -17.59 -17.19 -66.35
N ASP A 624 -18.61 -17.98 -65.99
CA ASP A 624 -19.34 -18.84 -66.90
C ASP A 624 -19.85 -18.06 -68.12
N SER A 625 -19.33 -18.40 -69.32
CA SER A 625 -19.72 -17.77 -70.57
C SER A 625 -21.22 -17.84 -70.85
N ARG A 626 -21.92 -18.83 -70.26
CA ARG A 626 -23.36 -19.05 -70.40
C ARG A 626 -24.18 -18.08 -69.58
N SER A 627 -23.68 -17.64 -68.42
CA SER A 627 -24.38 -16.65 -67.58
C SER A 627 -24.35 -15.25 -68.19
N LYS A 628 -23.33 -14.96 -69.02
CA LYS A 628 -23.14 -13.69 -69.75
C LYS A 628 -24.13 -13.49 -70.91
N ILE A 629 -24.76 -14.58 -71.38
CA ILE A 629 -25.76 -14.53 -72.46
C ILE A 629 -27.00 -13.73 -72.02
N PHE A 630 -27.37 -13.84 -70.75
CA PHE A 630 -28.53 -13.15 -70.17
C PHE A 630 -28.07 -12.09 -69.15
N SER A 631 -27.95 -10.84 -69.59
CA SER A 631 -27.41 -9.72 -68.81
C SER A 631 -28.13 -9.52 -67.46
N ALA A 632 -29.46 -9.68 -67.41
CA ALA A 632 -30.24 -9.57 -66.19
C ALA A 632 -29.94 -10.67 -65.16
N PHE A 633 -29.61 -11.89 -65.61
CA PHE A 633 -29.22 -12.99 -64.75
C PHE A 633 -27.80 -12.78 -64.20
N ASN A 634 -26.87 -12.36 -65.07
CA ASN A 634 -25.51 -12.01 -64.67
C ASN A 634 -25.48 -10.90 -63.61
N ARG A 635 -26.28 -9.84 -63.80
CA ARG A 635 -26.41 -8.73 -62.84
C ARG A 635 -26.80 -9.19 -61.43
N LYS A 636 -27.71 -10.16 -61.30
CA LYS A 636 -28.10 -10.71 -59.98
C LYS A 636 -26.93 -11.40 -59.27
N ILE A 637 -26.10 -12.13 -60.01
CA ILE A 637 -24.91 -12.79 -59.44
C ILE A 637 -23.89 -11.73 -59.02
N GLN A 638 -23.73 -10.68 -59.83
CA GLN A 638 -22.86 -9.55 -59.51
C GLN A 638 -23.32 -8.80 -58.24
N ASP A 639 -24.62 -8.55 -58.10
CA ASP A 639 -25.20 -7.91 -56.91
C ASP A 639 -24.96 -8.77 -55.66
N MET A 640 -25.19 -10.09 -55.73
CA MET A 640 -24.90 -11.01 -54.62
C MET A 640 -23.43 -10.95 -54.20
N MET A 641 -22.51 -11.01 -55.16
CA MET A 641 -21.07 -10.96 -54.89
C MET A 641 -20.69 -9.65 -54.21
N LYS A 642 -21.18 -8.52 -54.71
CA LYS A 642 -20.92 -7.18 -54.15
C LYS A 642 -21.45 -7.07 -52.71
N HIS A 643 -22.64 -7.59 -52.44
CA HIS A 643 -23.20 -7.59 -51.09
C HIS A 643 -22.36 -8.44 -50.13
N CYS A 644 -21.94 -9.64 -50.52
CA CYS A 644 -21.07 -10.51 -49.71
C CYS A 644 -19.72 -9.84 -49.40
N GLN A 645 -19.07 -9.24 -50.41
CA GLN A 645 -17.79 -8.54 -50.24
C GLN A 645 -17.91 -7.36 -49.27
N THR A 646 -18.98 -6.58 -49.39
CA THR A 646 -19.23 -5.43 -48.51
C THR A 646 -19.43 -5.90 -47.07
N TYR A 647 -20.22 -6.95 -46.85
CA TYR A 647 -20.46 -7.51 -45.53
C TYR A 647 -19.20 -8.11 -44.90
N ARG A 648 -18.42 -8.88 -45.67
CA ARG A 648 -17.16 -9.47 -45.19
C ARG A 648 -16.18 -8.41 -44.71
N GLN A 649 -16.05 -7.30 -45.45
CA GLN A 649 -15.15 -6.22 -45.06
C GLN A 649 -15.61 -5.51 -43.77
N ASP A 650 -16.92 -5.27 -43.60
CA ASP A 650 -17.47 -4.73 -42.36
C ASP A 650 -17.20 -5.66 -41.17
N PHE A 651 -17.43 -6.96 -41.36
CA PHE A 651 -17.21 -7.99 -40.34
C PHE A 651 -15.74 -8.05 -39.88
N ILE A 652 -14.79 -8.05 -40.82
CA ILE A 652 -13.34 -8.00 -40.52
C ILE A 652 -12.99 -6.76 -39.69
N THR A 653 -13.51 -5.60 -40.09
CA THR A 653 -13.23 -4.33 -39.41
C THR A 653 -13.74 -4.33 -37.96
N ARG A 654 -14.92 -4.90 -37.72
CA ARG A 654 -15.49 -5.05 -36.38
C ARG A 654 -14.68 -5.99 -35.49
N ILE A 655 -14.21 -7.13 -36.03
CA ILE A 655 -13.35 -8.07 -35.30
C ILE A 655 -12.04 -7.38 -34.89
N GLN A 656 -11.38 -6.67 -35.80
CA GLN A 656 -10.12 -5.97 -35.51
C GLN A 656 -10.30 -4.91 -34.41
N SER A 657 -11.40 -4.14 -34.48
CA SER A 657 -11.74 -3.14 -33.45
C SER A 657 -11.99 -3.77 -32.08
N LEU A 658 -12.72 -4.89 -32.02
CA LEU A 658 -12.97 -5.64 -30.78
C LEU A 658 -11.69 -6.24 -30.19
N ILE A 659 -10.80 -6.81 -31.02
CA ILE A 659 -9.52 -7.36 -30.55
C ILE A 659 -8.68 -6.26 -29.88
N ASN A 660 -8.56 -5.09 -30.52
CA ASN A 660 -7.83 -3.96 -29.94
C ASN A 660 -8.44 -3.50 -28.61
N SER A 661 -9.78 -3.46 -28.52
CA SER A 661 -10.49 -3.08 -27.29
C SER A 661 -10.32 -4.11 -26.17
N ILE A 662 -10.28 -5.41 -26.48
CA ILE A 662 -10.05 -6.49 -25.52
C ILE A 662 -8.61 -6.45 -25.00
N GLN A 663 -7.62 -6.22 -25.88
CA GLN A 663 -6.21 -6.05 -25.49
C GLN A 663 -6.00 -4.83 -24.59
N ALA A 664 -6.76 -3.75 -24.81
CA ALA A 664 -6.78 -2.56 -23.97
C ALA A 664 -7.61 -2.71 -22.68
N CYS A 665 -8.23 -3.87 -22.44
CA CYS A 665 -9.14 -4.14 -21.29
C CYS A 665 -10.39 -3.24 -21.23
N GLU A 666 -10.83 -2.66 -22.35
CA GLU A 666 -12.03 -1.81 -22.44
C GLU A 666 -13.32 -2.61 -22.67
N LYS A 667 -13.20 -3.80 -23.28
CA LYS A 667 -14.31 -4.71 -23.62
C LYS A 667 -14.02 -6.15 -23.24
N GLY A 668 -15.08 -6.95 -23.08
CA GLY A 668 -14.99 -8.35 -22.66
C GLY A 668 -15.06 -9.33 -23.83
N ILE A 669 -14.76 -10.59 -23.56
CA ILE A 669 -14.89 -11.68 -24.54
C ILE A 669 -16.37 -11.89 -24.97
N CYS A 670 -17.34 -11.49 -24.14
CA CYS A 670 -18.77 -11.57 -24.47
C CYS A 670 -19.13 -10.73 -25.71
N ASP A 671 -18.49 -9.58 -25.91
CA ASP A 671 -18.76 -8.71 -27.07
C ASP A 671 -18.41 -9.40 -28.41
N LEU A 672 -17.42 -10.31 -28.40
CA LEU A 672 -17.08 -11.11 -29.58
C LEU A 672 -18.10 -12.24 -29.82
N LYS A 673 -18.67 -12.82 -28.76
CA LYS A 673 -19.76 -13.81 -28.88
C LYS A 673 -21.02 -13.18 -29.46
N ASP A 674 -21.36 -11.98 -29.02
CA ASP A 674 -22.53 -11.24 -29.51
C ASP A 674 -22.40 -10.93 -31.01
N LEU A 675 -21.21 -10.58 -31.49
CA LEU A 675 -20.94 -10.34 -32.91
C LEU A 675 -21.13 -11.61 -33.76
N LEU A 676 -20.66 -12.76 -33.28
CA LEU A 676 -20.84 -14.04 -33.97
C LEU A 676 -22.31 -14.47 -34.00
N GLN A 677 -23.05 -14.24 -32.91
CA GLN A 677 -24.48 -14.52 -32.86
C GLN A 677 -25.27 -13.62 -33.83
N ALA A 678 -24.92 -12.33 -33.92
CA ALA A 678 -25.53 -11.41 -34.87
C ALA A 678 -25.32 -11.85 -36.33
N HIS A 679 -24.18 -12.49 -36.66
CA HIS A 679 -23.94 -13.08 -37.97
C HIS A 679 -24.91 -14.23 -38.27
N GLU A 680 -25.08 -15.16 -37.35
CA GLU A 680 -25.99 -16.32 -37.51
C GLU A 680 -27.46 -15.91 -37.65
N GLU A 681 -27.84 -14.79 -37.03
CA GLU A 681 -29.20 -14.23 -37.11
C GLU A 681 -29.44 -13.41 -38.40
N SER A 682 -28.40 -13.09 -39.17
CA SER A 682 -28.48 -12.27 -40.38
C SER A 682 -28.84 -13.05 -41.66
N ASN A 683 -29.24 -12.35 -42.72
CA ASN A 683 -29.43 -12.97 -44.04
C ASN A 683 -28.10 -13.37 -44.72
N PHE A 684 -26.96 -12.93 -44.18
CA PHE A 684 -25.61 -13.32 -44.63
C PHE A 684 -25.13 -14.66 -44.05
N LYS A 685 -25.96 -15.37 -43.28
CA LYS A 685 -25.61 -16.70 -42.78
C LYS A 685 -25.29 -17.67 -43.92
N ALA A 686 -24.34 -18.57 -43.65
CA ALA A 686 -23.78 -19.50 -44.64
C ALA A 686 -24.85 -20.27 -45.45
N ILE A 687 -25.91 -20.72 -44.77
CA ILE A 687 -26.97 -21.53 -45.36
C ILE A 687 -27.76 -20.73 -46.41
N SER A 688 -28.15 -19.49 -46.10
CA SER A 688 -28.96 -18.65 -47.01
C SER A 688 -28.21 -18.33 -48.30
N LEU A 689 -26.92 -17.96 -48.18
CA LEU A 689 -26.07 -17.64 -49.34
C LEU A 689 -25.83 -18.87 -50.20
N THR A 690 -25.48 -19.99 -49.57
CA THR A 690 -25.21 -21.27 -50.27
C THR A 690 -26.44 -21.76 -51.03
N GLU A 691 -27.63 -21.68 -50.41
CA GLU A 691 -28.89 -22.10 -51.03
C GLU A 691 -29.24 -21.25 -52.25
N TRP A 692 -29.12 -19.93 -52.14
CA TRP A 692 -29.37 -19.00 -53.24
C TRP A 692 -28.47 -19.29 -54.45
N ILE A 693 -27.15 -19.43 -54.21
CA ILE A 693 -26.17 -19.74 -55.25
C ILE A 693 -26.51 -21.07 -55.93
N THR A 694 -26.86 -22.09 -55.14
CA THR A 694 -27.23 -23.41 -55.65
C THR A 694 -28.53 -23.38 -56.48
N ILE A 695 -29.49 -22.53 -56.12
CA ILE A 695 -30.69 -22.31 -56.93
C ILE A 695 -30.30 -21.68 -58.26
N LYS A 696 -29.49 -20.61 -58.27
CA LYS A 696 -29.06 -19.96 -59.52
C LYS A 696 -28.26 -20.88 -60.43
N GLU A 697 -27.38 -21.73 -59.88
CA GLU A 697 -26.69 -22.79 -60.64
C GLU A 697 -27.69 -23.72 -61.34
N LYS A 698 -28.72 -24.18 -60.63
CA LYS A 698 -29.78 -25.04 -61.21
C LYS A 698 -30.57 -24.31 -62.29
N GLU A 699 -30.91 -23.04 -62.08
CA GLU A 699 -31.64 -22.25 -63.06
C GLU A 699 -30.82 -22.07 -64.35
N LEU A 700 -29.55 -21.70 -64.20
CA LEU A 700 -28.62 -21.55 -65.31
C LEU A 700 -28.41 -22.85 -66.09
N ASN A 701 -28.28 -23.98 -65.39
CA ASN A 701 -28.08 -25.29 -66.03
C ASN A 701 -29.28 -25.69 -66.90
N VAL A 702 -30.51 -25.48 -66.43
CA VAL A 702 -31.72 -25.80 -67.22
C VAL A 702 -31.84 -24.89 -68.44
N VAL A 703 -31.60 -23.58 -68.25
CA VAL A 703 -31.66 -22.59 -69.34
C VAL A 703 -30.60 -22.90 -70.38
N THR A 704 -29.37 -23.22 -69.95
CA THR A 704 -28.29 -23.67 -70.83
C THR A 704 -28.67 -24.91 -71.63
N GLY A 705 -29.27 -25.92 -70.97
CA GLY A 705 -29.67 -27.15 -71.65
C GLY A 705 -30.73 -26.92 -72.73
N ILE A 706 -31.61 -25.92 -72.55
CA ILE A 706 -32.59 -25.50 -73.56
C ILE A 706 -31.91 -24.67 -74.65
N LEU A 707 -31.02 -23.75 -74.27
CA LEU A 707 -30.27 -22.90 -75.19
C LEU A 707 -29.42 -23.72 -76.16
N GLN A 708 -28.66 -24.69 -75.65
CA GLN A 708 -27.86 -25.60 -76.48
C GLN A 708 -28.74 -26.33 -77.49
N GLN A 709 -29.89 -26.83 -77.04
CA GLN A 709 -30.84 -27.51 -77.92
C GLN A 709 -31.43 -26.59 -79.00
N LEU A 710 -31.57 -25.29 -78.74
CA LEU A 710 -32.03 -24.31 -79.72
C LEU A 710 -30.91 -23.98 -80.72
N GLN A 711 -29.68 -23.77 -80.24
CA GLN A 711 -28.49 -23.50 -81.06
C GLN A 711 -28.15 -24.69 -81.96
N ASP A 712 -28.17 -25.92 -81.44
CA ASP A 712 -27.96 -27.16 -82.20
C ASP A 712 -28.98 -27.31 -83.34
N SER A 713 -30.17 -26.71 -83.16
CA SER A 713 -31.23 -26.69 -84.17
C SER A 713 -31.13 -25.51 -85.15
N GLY A 714 -30.14 -24.63 -84.99
CA GLY A 714 -29.86 -23.50 -85.89
C GLY A 714 -30.40 -22.15 -85.46
N ALA A 715 -30.89 -21.99 -84.22
CA ALA A 715 -31.30 -20.68 -83.70
C ALA A 715 -30.09 -19.80 -83.36
N GLU A 716 -30.14 -18.51 -83.70
CA GLU A 716 -29.08 -17.56 -83.42
C GLU A 716 -29.31 -16.84 -82.07
N ASP A 717 -28.25 -16.77 -81.24
CA ASP A 717 -28.22 -15.95 -80.04
C ASP A 717 -27.71 -14.55 -80.40
N ARG A 718 -28.60 -13.62 -80.74
CA ARG A 718 -28.23 -12.21 -80.96
C ARG A 718 -29.19 -11.24 -80.29
N ASN A 719 -28.58 -10.28 -79.57
CA ASN A 719 -29.26 -9.25 -78.78
C ASN A 719 -29.81 -8.07 -79.60
N ASN A 720 -29.62 -8.02 -80.92
CA ASN A 720 -30.00 -6.87 -81.75
C ASN A 720 -31.18 -7.19 -82.66
N LEU A 721 -32.36 -7.36 -82.04
CA LEU A 721 -33.62 -7.67 -82.74
C LEU A 721 -33.94 -6.61 -83.82
N ASP A 722 -33.61 -5.35 -83.56
CA ASP A 722 -33.88 -4.22 -84.46
C ASP A 722 -33.15 -4.33 -85.81
N GLU A 723 -31.94 -4.91 -85.82
CA GLU A 723 -31.16 -5.13 -87.04
C GLU A 723 -31.78 -6.21 -87.94
N ILE A 724 -32.35 -7.26 -87.33
CA ILE A 724 -32.96 -8.39 -88.04
C ILE A 724 -34.34 -8.02 -88.57
N LEU A 725 -35.13 -7.28 -87.80
CA LEU A 725 -36.44 -6.78 -88.24
C LEU A 725 -36.33 -5.78 -89.40
N SER A 726 -35.14 -5.18 -89.60
CA SER A 726 -34.87 -4.23 -90.68
C SER A 726 -34.39 -4.89 -91.99
N ASP A 727 -34.12 -6.19 -92.00
CA ASP A 727 -33.70 -6.92 -93.21
C ASP A 727 -34.91 -7.25 -94.11
N ILE A 728 -34.97 -6.65 -95.29
CA ILE A 728 -36.05 -6.83 -96.28
C ILE A 728 -36.18 -8.30 -96.75
N ASN A 729 -35.13 -9.11 -96.60
CA ASN A 729 -35.16 -10.52 -96.97
C ASN A 729 -35.78 -11.43 -95.89
N VAL A 730 -36.12 -10.88 -94.73
CA VAL A 730 -36.72 -11.60 -93.60
C VAL A 730 -38.19 -11.22 -93.47
N GLU A 731 -39.09 -12.16 -93.76
CA GLU A 731 -40.53 -11.98 -93.63
C GLU A 731 -41.00 -12.27 -92.20
N ASN A 732 -40.45 -13.29 -91.55
CA ASN A 732 -40.86 -13.73 -90.22
C ASN A 732 -39.65 -13.91 -89.29
N VAL A 733 -39.74 -13.39 -88.07
CA VAL A 733 -38.77 -13.67 -87.00
C VAL A 733 -39.48 -14.38 -85.86
N LEU A 734 -39.02 -15.59 -85.53
CA LEU A 734 -39.56 -16.38 -84.44
C LEU A 734 -38.54 -16.46 -83.30
N CYS A 735 -38.90 -15.99 -82.12
CA CYS A 735 -38.00 -15.89 -80.97
C CYS A 735 -38.47 -16.76 -79.81
N TYR A 736 -37.65 -17.73 -79.41
CA TYR A 736 -37.83 -18.44 -78.15
C TYR A 736 -37.40 -17.53 -77.01
N THR A 737 -38.35 -17.03 -76.22
CA THR A 737 -38.09 -16.03 -75.19
C THR A 737 -38.18 -16.64 -73.80
N PHE A 738 -37.11 -16.55 -73.01
CA PHE A 738 -37.10 -16.89 -71.59
C PHE A 738 -37.71 -15.75 -70.77
N THR A 739 -38.81 -16.02 -70.07
CA THR A 739 -39.64 -14.97 -69.47
C THR A 739 -39.48 -14.80 -67.97
N SER A 740 -38.66 -15.64 -67.32
CA SER A 740 -38.52 -15.64 -65.85
C SER A 740 -37.12 -15.29 -65.36
N LEU A 741 -36.17 -15.10 -66.26
CA LEU A 741 -34.79 -14.72 -65.93
C LEU A 741 -34.66 -13.31 -65.37
N GLU A 742 -35.55 -12.39 -65.77
CA GLU A 742 -35.47 -10.97 -65.43
C GLU A 742 -36.25 -10.55 -64.18
N LYS A 743 -36.99 -11.47 -63.55
CA LYS A 743 -37.80 -11.16 -62.35
C LYS A 743 -36.94 -10.67 -61.18
N PRO A 744 -37.38 -9.70 -60.36
CA PRO A 744 -36.62 -9.27 -59.17
C PRO A 744 -36.42 -10.43 -58.19
N ASP A 745 -35.33 -10.37 -57.40
CA ASP A 745 -34.94 -11.40 -56.43
C ASP A 745 -35.11 -10.86 -55.00
N GLU A 746 -35.96 -11.53 -54.21
CA GLU A 746 -36.32 -11.09 -52.86
C GLU A 746 -35.11 -11.08 -51.91
N LEU A 747 -34.24 -12.11 -51.95
CA LEU A 747 -33.08 -12.20 -51.06
C LEU A 747 -32.07 -11.08 -51.34
N LEU A 748 -31.85 -10.69 -52.60
CA LEU A 748 -30.95 -9.59 -52.93
C LEU A 748 -31.44 -8.26 -52.34
N SER A 749 -32.75 -8.04 -52.34
CA SER A 749 -33.36 -6.84 -51.75
C SER A 749 -33.19 -6.82 -50.22
N ASP A 750 -33.33 -7.97 -49.56
CA ASP A 750 -33.15 -8.09 -48.12
C ASP A 750 -31.67 -7.90 -47.70
N LEU A 751 -30.73 -8.48 -48.45
CA LEU A 751 -29.29 -8.27 -48.22
C LEU A 751 -28.88 -6.80 -48.38
N GLU A 752 -29.48 -6.10 -49.36
CA GLU A 752 -29.23 -4.67 -49.53
C GLU A 752 -29.78 -3.84 -48.36
N ASN A 753 -30.93 -4.22 -47.81
CA ASN A 753 -31.51 -3.57 -46.62
C ASN A 753 -30.66 -3.81 -45.37
N ASP A 754 -30.18 -5.05 -45.15
CA ASP A 754 -29.29 -5.38 -44.04
C ASP A 754 -27.99 -4.56 -44.06
N LEU A 755 -27.43 -4.33 -45.25
CA LEU A 755 -26.24 -3.50 -45.43
C LEU A 755 -26.50 -2.00 -45.17
N LYS A 756 -27.67 -1.49 -45.56
CA LYS A 756 -28.07 -0.08 -45.33
C LYS A 756 -28.32 0.22 -43.86
N HIS A 757 -28.85 -0.74 -43.10
CA HIS A 757 -29.22 -0.57 -41.70
C HIS A 757 -28.08 -0.75 -40.69
N GLN A 758 -26.80 -0.81 -41.14
CA GLN A 758 -25.57 -0.91 -40.31
C GLN A 758 -25.82 -1.54 -38.94
N MET A 759 -25.89 -2.88 -38.81
CA MET A 759 -26.10 -3.67 -37.56
C MET A 759 -26.06 -2.92 -36.20
N ILE A 760 -26.98 -1.98 -35.97
CA ILE A 760 -27.08 -1.14 -34.79
C ILE A 760 -28.57 -0.92 -34.58
N ARG A 761 -29.25 -1.98 -34.18
CA ARG A 761 -30.42 -1.96 -33.30
C ARG A 761 -30.73 -3.38 -32.87
N ARG A 762 -30.91 -3.56 -31.55
CA ARG A 762 -31.30 -4.82 -30.90
C ARG A 762 -32.76 -5.23 -31.19
N ASP A 763 -33.49 -4.42 -31.94
CA ASP A 763 -34.89 -4.68 -32.28
C ASP A 763 -34.98 -5.22 -33.70
N PHE A 764 -34.45 -6.42 -33.94
CA PHE A 764 -34.95 -7.23 -35.03
C PHE A 764 -36.28 -7.82 -34.57
N GLU A 765 -37.39 -7.13 -34.86
CA GLU A 765 -38.66 -7.85 -35.03
C GLU A 765 -38.39 -8.98 -36.02
N LYS A 766 -38.61 -10.23 -35.61
CA LYS A 766 -38.33 -11.44 -36.41
C LYS A 766 -38.79 -11.24 -37.85
N MET A 767 -37.88 -10.86 -38.75
CA MET A 767 -38.17 -10.84 -40.16
C MET A 767 -38.33 -12.30 -40.59
N PRO A 768 -39.39 -12.64 -41.34
CA PRO A 768 -39.58 -14.01 -41.81
C PRO A 768 -38.35 -14.42 -42.63
N ASN A 769 -37.81 -15.62 -42.37
CA ASN A 769 -36.69 -16.20 -43.14
C ASN A 769 -36.96 -15.99 -44.65
N ALA A 770 -36.21 -15.10 -45.28
CA ALA A 770 -36.29 -14.86 -46.71
C ALA A 770 -35.74 -16.10 -47.43
N VAL A 771 -36.63 -16.99 -47.86
CA VAL A 771 -36.25 -18.21 -48.58
C VAL A 771 -36.15 -17.87 -50.06
N SER A 772 -34.98 -18.08 -50.66
CA SER A 772 -34.82 -17.95 -52.10
C SER A 772 -35.71 -18.99 -52.80
N ARG A 773 -36.61 -18.53 -53.68
CA ARG A 773 -37.53 -19.41 -54.43
C ARG A 773 -37.15 -19.46 -55.89
N THR A 774 -37.03 -20.67 -56.42
CA THR A 774 -36.82 -20.85 -57.85
C THR A 774 -38.12 -20.67 -58.64
N TRP A 775 -38.02 -20.04 -59.81
CA TRP A 775 -39.13 -19.98 -60.78
C TRP A 775 -39.30 -21.30 -61.56
N LEU A 776 -38.31 -22.20 -61.51
CA LEU A 776 -38.28 -23.48 -62.24
C LEU A 776 -39.13 -24.58 -61.58
N GLN A 777 -40.41 -24.30 -61.39
CA GLN A 777 -41.37 -25.28 -60.87
C GLN A 777 -41.73 -26.35 -61.92
N GLY A 778 -42.27 -27.49 -61.47
CA GLY A 778 -42.62 -28.62 -62.36
C GLY A 778 -43.55 -28.24 -63.52
N THR A 779 -44.56 -27.42 -63.25
CA THR A 779 -45.51 -26.90 -64.25
C THR A 779 -44.84 -25.98 -65.27
N VAL A 780 -43.90 -25.14 -64.82
CA VAL A 780 -43.13 -24.23 -65.68
C VAL A 780 -42.20 -25.02 -66.60
N ARG A 781 -41.48 -26.02 -66.07
CA ARG A 781 -40.61 -26.91 -66.87
C ARG A 781 -41.38 -27.64 -67.97
N LYS A 782 -42.60 -28.10 -67.68
CA LYS A 782 -43.47 -28.75 -68.66
C LYS A 782 -43.81 -27.79 -69.82
N LYS A 783 -44.28 -26.58 -69.49
CA LYS A 783 -44.59 -25.54 -70.49
C LYS A 783 -43.38 -25.15 -71.34
N MET A 784 -42.21 -24.99 -70.71
CA MET A 784 -40.98 -24.66 -71.45
C MET A 784 -40.60 -25.75 -72.47
N ARG A 785 -40.79 -27.01 -72.10
CA ARG A 785 -40.57 -28.16 -72.99
C ARG A 785 -41.59 -28.19 -74.13
N GLU A 786 -42.86 -27.93 -73.84
CA GLU A 786 -43.92 -27.82 -74.86
C GLU A 786 -43.58 -26.72 -75.87
N HIS A 787 -43.24 -25.51 -75.41
CA HIS A 787 -42.80 -24.43 -76.29
C HIS A 787 -41.52 -24.79 -77.06
N LEU A 788 -40.57 -25.50 -76.45
CA LEU A 788 -39.33 -25.89 -77.11
C LEU A 788 -39.62 -26.87 -78.25
N GLN A 789 -40.53 -27.83 -78.03
CA GLN A 789 -40.94 -28.77 -79.06
C GLN A 789 -41.62 -28.06 -80.22
N ILE A 790 -42.60 -27.19 -79.93
CA ILE A 790 -43.28 -26.38 -80.96
C ILE A 790 -42.27 -25.56 -81.76
N PHE A 791 -41.33 -24.90 -81.08
CA PHE A 791 -40.31 -24.09 -81.74
C PHE A 791 -39.40 -24.91 -82.66
N LYS A 792 -38.98 -26.11 -82.23
CA LYS A 792 -38.20 -27.06 -83.04
C LYS A 792 -38.97 -27.59 -84.24
N ASP A 793 -40.23 -27.97 -84.03
CA ASP A 793 -41.10 -28.45 -85.11
C ASP A 793 -41.24 -27.39 -86.22
N ILE A 794 -41.43 -26.12 -85.84
CA ILE A 794 -41.49 -24.99 -86.79
C ILE A 794 -40.14 -24.82 -87.50
N MET A 795 -39.01 -24.89 -86.79
CA MET A 795 -37.67 -24.82 -87.40
C MET A 795 -37.46 -25.91 -88.46
N THR A 796 -37.87 -27.15 -88.17
CA THR A 796 -37.72 -28.28 -89.11
C THR A 796 -38.66 -28.18 -90.32
N SER A 797 -39.85 -27.59 -90.14
CA SER A 797 -40.87 -27.50 -91.19
C SER A 797 -40.68 -26.27 -92.10
N HIS A 798 -40.06 -25.20 -91.60
CA HIS A 798 -39.91 -23.90 -92.28
C HIS A 798 -38.45 -23.45 -92.36
N GLY A 799 -37.58 -24.30 -92.91
CA GLY A 799 -36.18 -23.97 -93.23
C GLY A 799 -35.98 -23.09 -94.47
N SER A 800 -36.90 -22.17 -94.78
CA SER A 800 -36.76 -21.25 -95.92
C SER A 800 -35.93 -20.01 -95.55
N ARG A 801 -35.28 -19.38 -96.55
CA ARG A 801 -34.44 -18.18 -96.33
C ARG A 801 -35.18 -16.96 -95.73
N SER A 802 -36.51 -16.92 -95.76
CA SER A 802 -37.32 -15.78 -95.31
C SER A 802 -37.77 -15.82 -93.85
N THR A 803 -37.48 -16.89 -93.10
CA THR A 803 -37.80 -16.98 -91.66
C THR A 803 -36.52 -17.12 -90.81
N LYS A 804 -36.37 -16.28 -89.78
CA LYS A 804 -35.23 -16.30 -88.85
C LYS A 804 -35.64 -16.76 -87.46
N PHE A 805 -34.79 -17.56 -86.82
CA PHE A 805 -35.04 -18.14 -85.49
C PHE A 805 -34.05 -17.60 -84.47
N LEU A 806 -34.56 -17.05 -83.37
CA LEU A 806 -33.78 -16.38 -82.34
C LEU A 806 -34.08 -16.92 -80.95
N VAL A 807 -33.17 -16.65 -80.03
CA VAL A 807 -33.38 -16.86 -78.60
C VAL A 807 -33.16 -15.54 -77.86
N SER A 808 -34.03 -15.22 -76.90
CA SER A 808 -33.91 -14.00 -76.09
C SER A 808 -34.41 -14.20 -74.66
N SER A 809 -34.24 -13.20 -73.80
CA SER A 809 -34.91 -13.11 -72.51
C SER A 809 -35.66 -11.79 -72.38
N LYS A 810 -36.91 -11.85 -71.90
CA LYS A 810 -37.72 -10.67 -71.59
C LYS A 810 -38.82 -11.06 -70.63
N ASP A 811 -39.00 -10.32 -69.53
CA ASP A 811 -40.07 -10.62 -68.58
C ASP A 811 -41.46 -10.63 -69.25
N HIS A 812 -42.27 -11.64 -68.94
CA HIS A 812 -43.64 -11.75 -69.43
C HIS A 812 -44.57 -12.31 -68.36
N ARG A 813 -45.54 -11.49 -67.93
CA ARG A 813 -46.41 -11.79 -66.79
C ARG A 813 -47.35 -12.99 -67.02
N ILE A 814 -47.74 -13.25 -68.26
CA ILE A 814 -48.77 -14.25 -68.60
C ILE A 814 -48.17 -15.64 -68.83
N HIS A 815 -46.92 -15.72 -69.28
CA HIS A 815 -46.28 -16.98 -69.68
C HIS A 815 -45.01 -17.20 -68.86
N PRO A 816 -45.08 -17.77 -67.65
CA PRO A 816 -43.89 -18.06 -66.84
C PRO A 816 -43.04 -19.17 -67.48
N GLY A 817 -41.72 -19.03 -67.38
CA GLY A 817 -40.72 -19.92 -67.97
C GLY A 817 -40.27 -19.48 -69.35
N SER A 818 -41.11 -19.68 -70.36
CA SER A 818 -40.84 -19.25 -71.73
C SER A 818 -42.11 -18.97 -72.52
N CYS A 819 -41.96 -18.30 -73.66
CA CYS A 819 -42.96 -18.17 -74.71
C CYS A 819 -42.29 -18.08 -76.08
N ILE A 820 -43.04 -18.37 -77.14
CA ILE A 820 -42.61 -18.17 -78.52
C ILE A 820 -43.20 -16.85 -79.00
N LEU A 821 -42.35 -15.93 -79.44
CA LEU A 821 -42.74 -14.63 -79.98
C LEU A 821 -42.55 -14.64 -81.50
N LEU A 822 -43.58 -14.24 -82.24
CA LEU A 822 -43.57 -14.11 -83.69
C LEU A 822 -43.64 -12.63 -84.06
N TYR A 823 -42.71 -12.20 -84.90
CA TYR A 823 -42.69 -10.90 -85.54
C TYR A 823 -42.90 -11.10 -87.05
N GLU A 824 -43.92 -10.47 -87.61
CA GLU A 824 -44.30 -10.58 -89.03
C GLU A 824 -43.97 -9.26 -89.75
N ASN A 825 -43.38 -9.35 -90.95
CA ASN A 825 -43.12 -8.24 -91.88
C ASN A 825 -42.40 -7.03 -91.26
N GLY A 826 -41.37 -7.27 -90.42
CA GLY A 826 -40.58 -6.21 -89.79
C GLY A 826 -41.28 -5.46 -88.65
N SER A 827 -42.46 -5.90 -88.18
CA SER A 827 -43.15 -5.30 -87.04
C SER A 827 -42.36 -5.46 -85.74
N HIS A 828 -42.39 -4.44 -84.88
CA HIS A 828 -41.83 -4.49 -83.52
C HIS A 828 -42.83 -5.05 -82.48
N GLU A 829 -44.10 -5.18 -82.86
CA GLU A 829 -45.12 -5.79 -82.01
C GLU A 829 -45.08 -7.31 -82.16
N ALA A 830 -44.64 -7.97 -81.09
CA ALA A 830 -44.52 -9.42 -81.03
C ALA A 830 -45.89 -10.05 -80.70
N LEU A 831 -46.30 -11.04 -81.47
CA LEU A 831 -47.45 -11.88 -81.15
C LEU A 831 -46.98 -13.18 -80.49
N CYS A 832 -47.64 -13.60 -79.41
CA CYS A 832 -47.33 -14.90 -78.81
C CYS A 832 -47.89 -16.01 -79.70
N PHE A 833 -47.01 -16.82 -80.28
CA PHE A 833 -47.40 -17.91 -81.15
C PHE A 833 -48.18 -18.97 -80.36
N THR A 834 -49.37 -19.30 -80.83
CA THR A 834 -50.22 -20.36 -80.26
C THR A 834 -50.56 -21.36 -81.36
N PRO A 835 -50.19 -22.66 -81.21
CA PRO A 835 -50.52 -23.67 -82.21
C PRO A 835 -52.05 -23.92 -82.25
N PRO A 836 -52.60 -24.31 -83.41
CA PRO A 836 -54.00 -24.72 -83.51
C PRO A 836 -54.27 -25.94 -82.62
N SER A 837 -55.41 -25.94 -81.93
CA SER A 837 -55.82 -27.08 -81.11
C SER A 837 -56.07 -28.32 -81.97
N LYS A 838 -55.77 -29.50 -81.43
CA LYS A 838 -56.02 -30.79 -82.10
C LYS A 838 -57.47 -30.84 -82.61
N PRO A 839 -57.70 -30.97 -83.93
CA PRO A 839 -59.04 -31.01 -84.47
C PRO A 839 -59.75 -32.32 -84.08
N VAL A 840 -61.07 -32.28 -83.98
CA VAL A 840 -61.89 -33.47 -83.75
C VAL A 840 -61.94 -34.32 -85.02
N CYS A 841 -62.02 -35.65 -84.89
CA CYS A 841 -62.09 -36.57 -86.04
C CYS A 841 -63.33 -36.29 -86.93
N PRO A 842 -63.21 -36.44 -88.26
CA PRO A 842 -64.33 -36.27 -89.18
C PRO A 842 -65.33 -37.43 -89.01
N ILE A 843 -66.63 -37.19 -89.19
CA ILE A 843 -67.68 -38.21 -88.98
C ILE A 843 -68.17 -38.75 -90.31
N ILE A 844 -68.18 -40.06 -90.53
CA ILE A 844 -68.73 -40.66 -91.76
C ILE A 844 -70.26 -40.52 -91.76
N ILE A 845 -70.81 -39.88 -92.79
CA ILE A 845 -72.26 -39.72 -92.99
C ILE A 845 -72.80 -40.81 -93.91
N GLN A 846 -72.07 -41.12 -94.99
CA GLN A 846 -72.54 -42.05 -96.02
C GLN A 846 -71.37 -42.66 -96.79
N VAL A 847 -71.47 -43.96 -97.11
CA VAL A 847 -70.56 -44.69 -98.01
C VAL A 847 -71.36 -45.10 -99.26
N ARG A 848 -70.83 -44.83 -100.46
CA ARG A 848 -71.48 -45.09 -101.76
C ARG A 848 -70.50 -45.69 -102.76
N GLY A 849 -70.10 -46.95 -102.61
CA GLY A 849 -69.42 -47.82 -103.60
C GLY A 849 -68.04 -47.37 -104.09
N HIS A 850 -67.88 -46.12 -104.51
CA HIS A 850 -66.63 -45.48 -104.90
C HIS A 850 -66.45 -44.10 -104.20
N SER A 851 -67.29 -43.74 -103.22
CA SER A 851 -67.17 -42.47 -102.50
C SER A 851 -67.65 -42.51 -101.05
N VAL A 852 -67.06 -41.67 -100.19
CA VAL A 852 -67.40 -41.56 -98.77
C VAL A 852 -67.61 -40.09 -98.41
N VAL A 853 -68.75 -39.78 -97.79
CA VAL A 853 -69.13 -38.43 -97.35
C VAL A 853 -68.85 -38.26 -95.86
N PHE A 854 -68.09 -37.25 -95.49
CA PHE A 854 -67.74 -36.90 -94.12
C PHE A 854 -68.40 -35.59 -93.67
N LYS A 855 -68.86 -35.54 -92.41
CA LYS A 855 -69.20 -34.30 -91.69
C LYS A 855 -67.93 -33.71 -91.08
N MET A 856 -67.71 -32.42 -91.29
CA MET A 856 -66.54 -31.72 -90.77
C MET A 856 -66.86 -30.99 -89.46
N PRO A 857 -66.07 -31.19 -88.39
CA PRO A 857 -66.21 -30.42 -87.14
C PRO A 857 -65.67 -28.98 -87.28
N SER A 858 -66.17 -28.06 -86.44
CA SER A 858 -65.77 -26.65 -86.44
C SER A 858 -64.30 -26.46 -86.02
N SER A 859 -63.59 -25.54 -86.69
CA SER A 859 -62.16 -25.24 -86.41
C SER A 859 -61.95 -24.20 -85.31
N CYS A 860 -60.77 -24.23 -84.66
CA CYS A 860 -60.39 -23.22 -83.66
C CYS A 860 -59.96 -21.90 -84.32
N PRO A 861 -60.09 -20.74 -83.64
CA PRO A 861 -59.87 -19.40 -84.23
C PRO A 861 -58.49 -19.18 -84.86
N VAL A 862 -57.46 -19.84 -84.33
CA VAL A 862 -56.07 -19.77 -84.82
C VAL A 862 -55.78 -20.67 -86.02
N THR A 863 -56.74 -21.49 -86.47
CA THR A 863 -56.60 -22.31 -87.67
C THR A 863 -56.68 -21.41 -88.91
N VAL A 864 -55.72 -21.53 -89.82
CA VAL A 864 -55.65 -20.80 -91.09
C VAL A 864 -56.27 -21.60 -92.23
N GLU A 865 -56.05 -22.92 -92.29
CA GLU A 865 -56.53 -23.83 -93.35
C GLU A 865 -56.90 -25.21 -92.76
N LEU A 866 -57.81 -25.95 -93.40
CA LEU A 866 -58.21 -27.30 -93.00
C LEU A 866 -58.01 -28.28 -94.16
N LYS A 867 -57.44 -29.46 -93.87
CA LYS A 867 -57.18 -30.52 -94.86
C LYS A 867 -57.75 -31.84 -94.38
N LEU A 868 -58.42 -32.57 -95.27
CA LEU A 868 -58.79 -33.97 -95.05
C LEU A 868 -57.71 -34.84 -95.70
N LEU A 869 -57.05 -35.67 -94.91
CA LEU A 869 -56.02 -36.58 -95.37
C LEU A 869 -56.58 -38.00 -95.40
N TYR A 870 -56.36 -38.73 -96.48
CA TYR A 870 -56.78 -40.13 -96.61
C TYR A 870 -55.71 -40.97 -97.32
N LYS A 871 -55.67 -42.26 -97.00
CA LYS A 871 -54.82 -43.25 -97.68
C LYS A 871 -55.42 -44.63 -97.58
N MET A 872 -55.10 -45.54 -98.49
CA MET A 872 -55.41 -46.95 -98.28
C MET A 872 -54.63 -47.43 -97.05
N LYS A 873 -55.19 -48.36 -96.27
CA LYS A 873 -54.56 -48.85 -95.04
C LYS A 873 -53.14 -49.41 -95.28
N GLU A 874 -52.90 -49.98 -96.46
CA GLU A 874 -51.61 -50.53 -96.89
C GLU A 874 -50.63 -49.46 -97.43
N GLU A 875 -51.11 -48.25 -97.76
CA GLU A 875 -50.28 -47.14 -98.24
C GLU A 875 -49.58 -46.43 -97.07
N ARG A 876 -48.37 -45.91 -97.35
CA ARG A 876 -47.60 -45.09 -96.40
C ARG A 876 -47.87 -43.60 -96.53
N GLU A 877 -48.13 -43.12 -97.75
CA GLU A 877 -48.31 -41.69 -98.02
C GLU A 877 -49.78 -41.28 -97.93
N TRP A 878 -50.02 -40.10 -97.37
CA TRP A 878 -51.36 -39.52 -97.25
C TRP A 878 -51.67 -38.66 -98.47
N LYS A 879 -52.81 -38.91 -99.10
CA LYS A 879 -53.41 -38.01 -100.10
C LYS A 879 -54.18 -36.93 -99.37
N SER A 880 -54.15 -35.70 -99.87
CA SER A 880 -54.80 -34.55 -99.23
C SER A 880 -55.89 -33.94 -100.09
N GLN A 881 -57.05 -33.68 -99.49
CA GLN A 881 -58.13 -32.88 -100.06
C GLN A 881 -58.34 -31.63 -99.20
N HIS A 882 -58.33 -30.46 -99.84
CA HIS A 882 -58.56 -29.19 -99.17
C HIS A 882 -60.01 -29.09 -98.71
N VAL A 883 -60.25 -28.59 -97.50
CA VAL A 883 -61.58 -28.38 -96.93
C VAL A 883 -61.76 -26.91 -96.60
N HIS A 884 -62.77 -26.25 -97.19
CA HIS A 884 -63.08 -24.87 -96.81
C HIS A 884 -63.63 -24.82 -95.38
N LYS A 885 -63.21 -23.81 -94.60
CA LYS A 885 -63.64 -23.63 -93.20
C LYS A 885 -65.17 -23.58 -92.99
N SER A 886 -65.93 -23.23 -94.02
CA SER A 886 -67.40 -23.14 -94.01
C SER A 886 -68.11 -24.38 -94.57
N GLN A 887 -67.39 -25.39 -95.07
CA GLN A 887 -67.98 -26.62 -95.59
C GLN A 887 -68.34 -27.56 -94.44
N GLU A 888 -69.63 -27.87 -94.29
CA GLU A 888 -70.12 -28.81 -93.27
C GLU A 888 -69.91 -30.28 -93.66
N THR A 889 -69.84 -30.58 -94.96
CA THR A 889 -69.62 -31.94 -95.47
C THR A 889 -68.63 -31.95 -96.63
N VAL A 890 -67.84 -33.02 -96.74
CA VAL A 890 -66.83 -33.23 -97.79
C VAL A 890 -66.93 -34.66 -98.26
N THR A 891 -66.94 -34.86 -99.58
CA THR A 891 -66.96 -36.19 -100.20
C THR A 891 -65.56 -36.53 -100.72
N LEU A 892 -65.07 -37.71 -100.36
CA LEU A 892 -63.94 -38.37 -101.02
C LEU A 892 -64.50 -39.24 -102.15
N GLU A 893 -64.10 -38.98 -103.39
CA GLU A 893 -64.55 -39.70 -104.58
C GLU A 893 -63.39 -40.54 -105.17
N ASP A 894 -63.70 -41.44 -106.12
CA ASP A 894 -62.75 -42.34 -106.78
C ASP A 894 -62.01 -43.32 -105.85
N LEU A 895 -62.67 -43.75 -104.78
CA LEU A 895 -62.15 -44.76 -103.87
C LEU A 895 -62.34 -46.16 -104.47
N SER A 896 -61.36 -47.03 -104.25
CA SER A 896 -61.41 -48.42 -104.72
C SER A 896 -62.40 -49.23 -103.86
N PRO A 897 -63.37 -49.91 -104.47
CA PRO A 897 -64.34 -50.73 -103.74
C PRO A 897 -63.64 -51.80 -102.91
N ASP A 898 -64.28 -52.24 -101.82
CA ASP A 898 -63.82 -53.32 -100.95
C ASP A 898 -62.44 -53.07 -100.29
N THR A 899 -61.96 -51.81 -100.27
CA THR A 899 -60.65 -51.42 -99.71
C THR A 899 -60.81 -50.60 -98.43
N GLN A 900 -60.01 -50.88 -97.39
CA GLN A 900 -60.01 -50.08 -96.16
C GLN A 900 -59.18 -48.80 -96.31
N TYR A 901 -59.75 -47.66 -95.92
CA TYR A 901 -59.06 -46.37 -95.93
C TYR A 901 -58.87 -45.84 -94.51
N GLU A 902 -57.70 -45.27 -94.25
CA GLU A 902 -57.47 -44.43 -93.07
C GLU A 902 -57.69 -42.97 -93.46
N VAL A 903 -58.46 -42.23 -92.64
CA VAL A 903 -58.78 -40.83 -92.86
C VAL A 903 -58.52 -40.03 -91.60
N LYS A 904 -57.81 -38.90 -91.70
CA LYS A 904 -57.60 -37.96 -90.61
C LYS A 904 -57.83 -36.52 -91.07
N TYR A 905 -58.07 -35.64 -90.11
CA TYR A 905 -58.39 -34.24 -90.36
C TYR A 905 -57.31 -33.35 -89.76
N THR A 906 -56.78 -32.44 -90.56
CA THR A 906 -55.60 -31.64 -90.22
C THR A 906 -55.97 -30.16 -90.15
N ALA A 907 -55.70 -29.54 -89.01
CA ALA A 907 -55.79 -28.10 -88.83
C ALA A 907 -54.42 -27.47 -89.06
N VAL A 908 -54.33 -26.58 -90.04
CA VAL A 908 -53.12 -25.85 -90.41
C VAL A 908 -53.20 -24.45 -89.80
N GLY A 909 -52.27 -24.09 -88.92
CA GLY A 909 -52.15 -22.78 -88.29
C GLY A 909 -51.23 -21.82 -89.04
N LYS A 910 -50.88 -20.70 -88.40
CA LYS A 910 -49.82 -19.80 -88.91
C LYS A 910 -48.50 -20.56 -89.06
N LEU A 911 -47.67 -20.12 -90.02
CA LEU A 911 -46.41 -20.79 -90.39
C LEU A 911 -46.62 -22.28 -90.73
N ASN A 912 -47.72 -22.58 -91.44
CA ASN A 912 -48.20 -23.93 -91.80
C ASN A 912 -48.07 -25.00 -90.70
N TYR A 913 -48.08 -24.61 -89.41
CA TYR A 913 -47.96 -25.58 -88.32
C TYR A 913 -49.23 -26.42 -88.27
N THR A 914 -49.09 -27.73 -88.45
CA THR A 914 -50.24 -28.62 -88.57
C THR A 914 -50.47 -29.41 -87.30
N THR A 915 -51.75 -29.54 -86.92
CA THR A 915 -52.18 -30.46 -85.87
C THR A 915 -53.21 -31.41 -86.46
N ASP A 916 -52.93 -32.71 -86.37
CA ASP A 916 -53.79 -33.77 -86.91
C ASP A 916 -54.76 -34.31 -85.86
N SER A 917 -55.98 -34.64 -86.28
CA SER A 917 -56.90 -35.48 -85.52
C SER A 917 -56.42 -36.93 -85.50
N ASP A 918 -57.01 -37.75 -84.63
CA ASP A 918 -56.78 -39.20 -84.70
C ASP A 918 -57.33 -39.75 -86.03
N ALA A 919 -56.61 -40.71 -86.61
CA ALA A 919 -57.05 -41.36 -87.84
C ALA A 919 -58.24 -42.29 -87.54
N ILE A 920 -59.26 -42.23 -88.40
CA ILE A 920 -60.41 -43.13 -88.39
C ILE A 920 -60.30 -44.10 -89.58
N ILE A 921 -60.84 -45.31 -89.42
CA ILE A 921 -60.86 -46.34 -90.46
C ILE A 921 -62.24 -46.34 -91.11
N VAL A 922 -62.27 -46.31 -92.44
CA VAL A 922 -63.46 -46.55 -93.25
C VAL A 922 -63.39 -47.97 -93.78
N GLU A 923 -64.34 -48.83 -93.39
CA GLU A 923 -64.42 -50.24 -93.81
C GLU A 923 -65.47 -50.41 -94.93
N GLU A 924 -65.15 -51.24 -95.94
CA GLU A 924 -66.00 -51.56 -97.11
C GLU A 924 -66.54 -50.33 -97.88
N VAL A 925 -65.64 -49.64 -98.60
CA VAL A 925 -65.97 -48.49 -99.47
C VAL A 925 -66.75 -48.92 -100.72
#